data_AF-A0A1S9RP28-F1
#
_entry.id   AF-A0A1S9RP28-F1
#
_cell.length_a   1.000
_cell.length_b   1.000
_cell.length_c   1.000
_cell.angle_alpha   90.00
_cell.angle_beta   90.00
_cell.angle_gamma   90.00
#
_symmetry.space_group_name_H-M   'P 1'
#
loop_
_entity.id
_entity.type
_entity.pdbx_description
1 polymer ?
#
loop_
_entity_poly.entity_id
_entity_poly.type
_entity_poly.pdbx_seq_one_letter_code
_entity_poly.pdbx_strand_id
1 'polypeptide(L)'
;MDPTRKKKVVVIGAGIGGIATAARLAQCGVEVSVYEKNDFVGGKCSNITRNGFRFDRGPSLLLMTEIFEETYQHLGTSMPSEGIDLLKCDPNCNFWFDDGELFTTSTDIARMKRQLEKLDHQHGFGGFLAFLQESHQHYQQSVIHVLNKDFPGFLSLLRPAFLRYLFRLHPFHTVWQRASHFFPSHKLSQVFSLASMYLGMSPFEIPGTYTLLQYTELTGGIWYPRGGFYQIAESLANIGKRLGVSYHLSNPVKSITISPNKQALGVSFDSHEIVEADAIVVNADLLYAYKELLPSYSAKPSVSRKKEDISCSAITFYWSLSAKVPQLESHNMFVGQPCGQEYPDVYWNCNKLSKPSFYVHVPSRTDPSAAPEGKDTVMVLILVDNIDTSKIPRENDINGLVADTREYILSCIENRTGIVGLKGLIEHESFHSPTTWQEMFNSDRGSVFGLNHNFFNILSFRPHLKHDVIDGIYFVGASTHPGAGVPTCLSGAKLTAERVLRDLDVPIAWQTESAHGKKDPLRTTAYGYWWALQRMAFLGALSLIVAMWHMHLTWTIPPAVLFTVAYLPFSTKVEIWKIFILINVAVCATIPWDSYLIRNRIWTYPSDAVVGLTLFDIPIEELFFFVIQTYCTSLLYTILTKHLLLPAYLLDRSHQFTKNVGSAAIVGGIAFGAICILMKNSLTYMGLILTWALSVVLFQWLLCGSFLLALPKKQVLISILLPTIYLWMVDLLSLQRGTWVIEKGTKLDIQFWGFLDIEEATFFFLSNVMVVLGMVTMDHAIALAQYDIVTSESPGKSLPSLGQIAWSYITQQRKPLDVGFLEGLRAAVTELSRKSQSMYLGSAMFQDGLRVDLIFLYSFCRIIDDLVDEAPSREKAQESIKEASQVLHWRFSTKSPRKPLYDYLKADKDDKLSANSTPLLNSIALLPASRLSLGPLLELLSGFDMDLLFSAENHEFPIKTENDLEVYAHRVAGTVAAGLLELVFSHSEVQYSTAQREKIINAGQKMGQALQYVNIARDIKRDAAIQRVYIPSAWLKTKGLTPTDVINNPTDPALATFESQMLVKAENAYQSSVEAIDQLPKDVRGPVKTTVESYMMIGQMVRKARQDSIEIEGKLKVPLWRRLRLAWWEMYANH
;
A
#
# COMPACT_ATOMS: atom_id res chain seq x y z
N MET A 1 21.23 44.44 -17.37
CA MET A 1 21.22 44.49 -15.89
C MET A 1 22.59 44.96 -15.44
N ASP A 2 22.66 45.89 -14.51
CA ASP A 2 23.91 46.38 -13.93
C ASP A 2 24.53 45.28 -13.05
N PRO A 3 25.72 44.74 -13.39
CA PRO A 3 26.38 43.68 -12.62
C PRO A 3 26.85 44.14 -11.23
N THR A 4 26.72 45.42 -10.89
CA THR A 4 27.10 45.97 -9.57
C THR A 4 25.94 46.03 -8.56
N ARG A 5 24.68 45.85 -9.00
CA ARG A 5 23.51 45.86 -8.10
C ARG A 5 23.43 44.55 -7.31
N LYS A 6 23.58 44.63 -5.98
CA LYS A 6 23.30 43.50 -5.08
C LYS A 6 21.84 43.06 -5.24
N LYS A 7 21.63 41.75 -5.35
CA LYS A 7 20.30 41.14 -5.35
C LYS A 7 19.65 41.34 -3.98
N LYS A 8 18.36 41.70 -3.98
CA LYS A 8 17.58 41.96 -2.78
C LYS A 8 16.59 40.83 -2.53
N VAL A 9 16.60 40.26 -1.32
CA VAL A 9 15.66 39.22 -0.91
C VAL A 9 14.94 39.64 0.36
N VAL A 10 13.62 39.50 0.36
CA VAL A 10 12.79 39.69 1.55
C VAL A 10 12.42 38.32 2.12
N VAL A 11 12.58 38.15 3.44
CA VAL A 11 12.14 36.97 4.17
C VAL A 11 10.96 37.34 5.08
N ILE A 12 9.84 36.66 4.94
CA ILE A 12 8.64 36.87 5.76
C ILE A 12 8.60 35.83 6.87
N GLY A 13 8.82 36.27 8.11
CA GLY A 13 8.86 35.48 9.32
C GLY A 13 10.28 35.10 9.75
N ALA A 14 10.63 35.41 10.99
CA ALA A 14 11.90 35.08 11.62
C ALA A 14 11.81 33.77 12.42
N GLY A 15 11.14 32.75 11.90
CA GLY A 15 11.27 31.38 12.43
C GLY A 15 12.64 30.78 12.08
N ILE A 16 12.97 29.61 12.64
CA ILE A 16 14.31 29.00 12.43
C ILE A 16 14.66 28.78 10.95
N GLY A 17 13.69 28.38 10.13
CA GLY A 17 13.87 28.22 8.68
C GLY A 17 14.17 29.54 7.98
N GLY A 18 13.42 30.60 8.33
CA GLY A 18 13.61 31.96 7.81
C GLY A 18 14.95 32.56 8.20
N ILE A 19 15.34 32.48 9.48
CA ILE A 19 16.62 32.98 9.98
C ILE A 19 17.79 32.26 9.30
N ALA A 20 17.74 30.92 9.25
CA ALA A 20 18.80 30.13 8.62
C ALA A 20 18.91 30.42 7.12
N THR A 21 17.78 30.59 6.42
CA THR A 21 17.78 30.98 5.00
C THR A 21 18.37 32.38 4.81
N ALA A 22 17.97 33.35 5.64
CA ALA A 22 18.46 34.72 5.57
C ALA A 22 19.99 34.80 5.77
N ALA A 23 20.52 34.13 6.80
CA ALA A 23 21.95 34.09 7.06
C ALA A 23 22.74 33.46 5.89
N ARG A 24 22.21 32.37 5.31
CA ARG A 24 22.81 31.68 4.15
C ARG A 24 22.84 32.55 2.89
N LEU A 25 21.76 33.28 2.63
CA LEU A 25 21.70 34.21 1.49
C LEU A 25 22.67 35.38 1.68
N ALA A 26 22.73 35.96 2.88
CA ALA A 26 23.65 37.04 3.20
C ALA A 26 25.13 36.60 3.11
N GLN A 27 25.45 35.37 3.53
CA GLN A 27 26.78 34.77 3.36
C GLN A 27 27.24 34.74 1.88
N CYS A 28 26.29 34.67 0.93
CA CYS A 28 26.57 34.68 -0.51
C CYS A 28 26.50 36.10 -1.12
N GLY A 29 26.45 37.15 -0.30
CA GLY A 29 26.48 38.54 -0.75
C GLY A 29 25.13 39.15 -1.16
N VAL A 30 24.02 38.45 -0.88
CA VAL A 30 22.65 38.94 -1.12
C VAL A 30 22.26 39.95 -0.03
N GLU A 31 21.60 41.04 -0.40
CA GLU A 31 21.00 42.00 0.55
C GLU A 31 19.68 41.41 1.07
N VAL A 32 19.59 41.15 2.37
CA VAL A 32 18.44 40.45 2.96
C VAL A 32 17.75 41.28 4.03
N SER A 33 16.42 41.42 3.93
CA SER A 33 15.57 42.00 4.97
C SER A 33 14.56 40.99 5.47
N VAL A 34 14.50 40.76 6.78
CA VAL A 34 13.59 39.84 7.45
C VAL A 34 12.51 40.64 8.17
N TYR A 35 11.25 40.38 7.88
CA TYR A 35 10.10 41.00 8.55
C TYR A 35 9.40 39.99 9.45
N GLU A 36 9.27 40.31 10.73
CA GLU A 36 8.66 39.47 11.75
C GLU A 36 7.57 40.25 12.49
N LYS A 37 6.42 39.60 12.71
CA LYS A 37 5.29 40.26 13.37
C LYS A 37 5.50 40.39 14.88
N ASN A 38 6.24 39.45 15.48
CA ASN A 38 6.52 39.45 16.90
C ASN A 38 7.73 40.36 17.21
N ASP A 39 7.91 40.68 18.48
CA ASP A 39 9.05 41.45 19.00
C ASP A 39 10.30 40.58 19.25
N PHE A 40 10.25 39.30 18.87
CA PHE A 40 11.34 38.33 19.03
C PHE A 40 11.54 37.45 17.79
N VAL A 41 12.72 36.85 17.67
CA VAL A 41 13.09 35.89 16.62
C VAL A 41 12.95 34.43 17.10
N GLY A 42 12.94 33.47 16.18
CA GLY A 42 12.91 32.03 16.44
C GLY A 42 11.54 31.39 16.26
N GLY A 43 10.47 32.18 16.27
CA GLY A 43 9.09 31.68 16.13
C GLY A 43 8.76 30.67 17.23
N LYS A 44 8.32 29.45 16.85
CA LYS A 44 8.05 28.36 17.82
C LYS A 44 9.33 27.91 18.57
N CYS A 45 10.52 28.14 18.01
CA CYS A 45 11.81 27.92 18.67
C CYS A 45 12.22 29.16 19.47
N SER A 46 11.46 29.44 20.53
CA SER A 46 11.65 30.57 21.44
C SER A 46 11.48 30.15 22.90
N ASN A 47 11.75 31.06 23.82
CA ASN A 47 11.61 30.81 25.25
C ASN A 47 10.57 31.74 25.90
N ILE A 48 10.19 31.36 27.12
CA ILE A 48 9.41 32.19 28.06
C ILE A 48 10.29 32.35 29.30
N THR A 49 10.53 33.58 29.72
CA THR A 49 11.28 33.87 30.96
C THR A 49 10.40 34.66 31.92
N ARG A 50 10.33 34.23 33.18
CA ARG A 50 9.55 34.90 34.21
C ARG A 50 10.11 34.61 35.59
N ASN A 51 10.40 35.66 36.38
CA ASN A 51 10.85 35.53 37.77
C ASN A 51 12.03 34.55 37.98
N GLY A 52 12.96 34.49 37.02
CA GLY A 52 14.11 33.57 37.05
C GLY A 52 13.83 32.14 36.55
N PHE A 53 12.58 31.80 36.18
CA PHE A 53 12.22 30.55 35.51
C PHE A 53 12.28 30.71 34.00
N ARG A 54 12.77 29.69 33.29
CA ARG A 54 12.89 29.66 31.82
C ARG A 54 12.23 28.41 31.24
N PHE A 55 11.31 28.60 30.31
CA PHE A 55 10.62 27.53 29.60
C PHE A 55 10.94 27.59 28.10
N ASP A 56 11.20 26.44 27.47
CA ASP A 56 11.19 26.35 26.02
C ASP A 56 9.74 26.32 25.53
N ARG A 57 9.40 27.23 24.60
CA ARG A 57 8.02 27.40 24.14
C ARG A 57 7.57 26.21 23.28
N GLY A 58 8.43 25.69 22.41
CA GLY A 58 8.12 24.57 21.52
C GLY A 58 9.15 23.43 21.61
N PRO A 59 10.24 23.46 20.83
CA PRO A 59 11.23 22.39 20.81
C PRO A 59 11.92 22.19 22.16
N SER A 60 12.02 20.94 22.61
CA SER A 60 12.76 20.55 23.82
C SER A 60 13.71 19.37 23.61
N LEU A 61 13.72 18.74 22.42
CA LEU A 61 14.58 17.61 22.09
C LEU A 61 15.48 17.94 20.91
N LEU A 62 16.79 18.01 21.12
CA LEU A 62 17.75 18.23 20.03
C LEU A 62 18.26 16.87 19.55
N LEU A 63 17.79 16.48 18.38
CA LEU A 63 18.15 15.26 17.66
C LEU A 63 18.91 15.65 16.39
N MET A 64 19.64 14.70 15.79
CA MET A 64 20.35 14.94 14.52
C MET A 64 21.34 16.10 14.59
N THR A 65 22.23 16.07 15.60
CA THR A 65 23.23 17.12 15.86
C THR A 65 24.06 17.49 14.64
N GLU A 66 24.29 16.53 13.74
CA GLU A 66 25.02 16.70 12.49
C GLU A 66 24.39 17.76 11.56
N ILE A 67 23.06 17.92 11.57
CA ILE A 67 22.37 18.92 10.74
C ILE A 67 22.56 20.34 11.29
N PHE A 68 22.64 20.47 12.62
CA PHE A 68 22.97 21.73 13.26
C PHE A 68 24.42 22.09 12.95
N GLU A 69 25.34 21.17 13.17
CA GLU A 69 26.77 21.39 12.90
C GLU A 69 27.02 21.77 11.44
N GLU A 70 26.42 21.05 10.48
CA GLU A 70 26.46 21.41 9.05
C GLU A 70 25.93 22.84 8.79
N THR A 71 24.91 23.26 9.55
CA THR A 71 24.36 24.61 9.40
C THR A 71 25.34 25.70 9.77
N TYR A 72 26.04 25.55 10.90
CA TYR A 72 27.05 26.50 11.35
C TYR A 72 28.28 26.48 10.43
N GLN A 73 28.71 25.29 9.98
CA GLN A 73 29.83 25.13 9.04
C GLN A 73 29.58 25.87 7.73
N HIS A 74 28.38 25.77 7.17
CA HIS A 74 28.04 26.51 5.95
C HIS A 74 28.01 28.04 6.12
N LEU A 75 27.91 28.53 7.35
CA LEU A 75 28.01 29.95 7.70
C LEU A 75 29.45 30.34 8.11
N GLY A 76 30.43 29.44 7.91
CA GLY A 76 31.84 29.70 8.19
C GLY A 76 32.21 29.69 9.67
N THR A 77 31.42 29.03 10.52
CA THR A 77 31.64 28.97 11.97
C THR A 77 31.31 27.57 12.52
N SER A 78 31.30 27.39 13.84
CA SER A 78 30.90 26.14 14.51
C SER A 78 30.00 26.45 15.71
N MET A 79 29.20 25.47 16.14
CA MET A 79 28.32 25.65 17.31
C MET A 79 29.08 26.14 18.56
N PRO A 80 30.24 25.55 18.94
CA PRO A 80 31.00 26.02 20.10
C PRO A 80 31.57 27.43 19.94
N SER A 81 31.96 27.83 18.72
CA SER A 81 32.50 29.17 18.45
C SER A 81 31.45 30.28 18.64
N GLU A 82 30.17 29.93 18.48
CA GLU A 82 29.04 30.82 18.73
C GLU A 82 28.45 30.66 20.14
N GLY A 83 29.17 29.96 21.04
CA GLY A 83 28.78 29.81 22.44
C GLY A 83 27.69 28.76 22.69
N ILE A 84 27.40 27.88 21.73
CA ILE A 84 26.40 26.82 21.92
C ILE A 84 27.05 25.59 22.56
N ASP A 85 26.79 25.40 23.84
CA ASP A 85 27.17 24.21 24.63
C ASP A 85 26.00 23.21 24.65
N LEU A 86 26.21 22.00 24.13
CA LEU A 86 25.20 20.95 24.09
C LEU A 86 25.37 19.98 25.26
N LEU A 87 24.33 19.87 26.07
CA LEU A 87 24.25 18.97 27.20
C LEU A 87 23.49 17.71 26.80
N LYS A 88 24.06 16.54 27.06
CA LYS A 88 23.37 15.27 26.81
C LYS A 88 22.35 15.01 27.91
N CYS A 89 21.12 14.69 27.53
CA CYS A 89 20.09 14.23 28.45
C CYS A 89 20.29 12.72 28.70
N ASP A 90 20.62 12.33 29.93
CA ASP A 90 20.73 10.92 30.34
C ASP A 90 20.05 10.71 31.70
N PRO A 91 19.00 9.86 31.81
CA PRO A 91 18.41 9.04 30.75
C PRO A 91 17.78 9.84 29.61
N ASN A 92 17.50 9.17 28.49
CA ASN A 92 16.84 9.79 27.35
C ASN A 92 15.41 10.20 27.73
N CYS A 93 14.57 9.24 28.12
CA CYS A 93 13.18 9.49 28.51
C CYS A 93 12.65 8.41 29.46
N ASN A 94 11.82 8.82 30.42
CA ASN A 94 11.09 7.94 31.32
C ASN A 94 9.64 7.75 30.84
N PHE A 95 9.22 6.51 30.63
CA PHE A 95 7.86 6.14 30.24
C PHE A 95 7.10 5.59 31.45
N TRP A 96 6.03 6.29 31.84
CA TRP A 96 5.17 5.97 32.98
C TRP A 96 3.88 5.32 32.49
N PHE A 97 3.70 4.03 32.79
CA PHE A 97 2.48 3.28 32.45
C PHE A 97 1.35 3.52 33.48
N ASP A 98 0.15 3.09 33.14
CA ASP A 98 -1.06 3.24 33.95
C ASP A 98 -1.06 2.39 35.23
N ASP A 99 -0.33 1.28 35.23
CA ASP A 99 -0.08 0.43 36.39
C ASP A 99 1.07 0.93 37.28
N GLY A 100 1.63 2.11 36.98
CA GLY A 100 2.77 2.69 37.71
C GLY A 100 4.12 2.09 37.33
N GLU A 101 4.17 1.18 36.35
CA GLU A 101 5.44 0.67 35.88
C GLU A 101 6.23 1.77 35.14
N LEU A 102 7.53 1.83 35.42
CA LEU A 102 8.48 2.73 34.76
C LEU A 102 9.38 1.94 33.80
N PHE A 103 9.51 2.47 32.58
CA PHE A 103 10.50 2.04 31.58
C PHE A 103 11.37 3.24 31.17
N THR A 104 12.68 3.09 31.21
CA THR A 104 13.61 4.18 30.91
C THR A 104 14.41 3.91 29.63
N THR A 105 14.33 4.80 28.65
CA THR A 105 15.19 4.75 27.46
C THR A 105 16.56 5.39 27.75
N SER A 106 17.61 4.87 27.11
CA SER A 106 18.96 5.42 27.20
C SER A 106 19.77 4.99 25.98
N THR A 107 20.81 5.76 25.66
CA THR A 107 21.82 5.35 24.68
C THR A 107 22.75 4.23 25.18
N ASP A 108 22.76 3.96 26.50
CA ASP A 108 23.51 2.84 27.07
C ASP A 108 22.80 1.51 26.78
N ILE A 109 23.38 0.71 25.88
CA ILE A 109 22.86 -0.60 25.47
C ILE A 109 22.74 -1.57 26.66
N ALA A 110 23.64 -1.50 27.66
CA ALA A 110 23.58 -2.36 28.83
C ALA A 110 22.43 -1.97 29.78
N ARG A 111 22.13 -0.67 29.87
CA ARG A 111 20.92 -0.19 30.57
C ARG A 111 19.66 -0.56 29.80
N MET A 112 19.65 -0.39 28.47
CA MET A 112 18.52 -0.76 27.61
C MET A 112 18.19 -2.24 27.70
N LYS A 113 19.19 -3.12 27.65
CA LYS A 113 18.98 -4.57 27.80
C LYS A 113 18.20 -4.91 29.06
N ARG A 114 18.60 -4.35 30.21
CA ARG A 114 17.92 -4.57 31.50
C ARG A 114 16.48 -4.05 31.51
N GLN A 115 16.23 -2.91 30.86
CA GLN A 115 14.88 -2.35 30.75
C GLN A 115 13.99 -3.19 29.84
N LEU A 116 14.53 -3.67 28.72
CA LEU A 116 13.81 -4.53 27.76
C LEU A 116 13.44 -5.87 28.38
N GLU A 117 14.40 -6.54 29.04
CA GLU A 117 14.19 -7.85 29.68
C GLU A 117 13.19 -7.78 30.86
N LYS A 118 13.01 -6.60 31.46
CA LYS A 118 11.97 -6.37 32.49
C LYS A 118 10.57 -6.51 31.91
N LEU A 119 10.33 -6.04 30.69
CA LEU A 119 9.03 -6.09 30.02
C LEU A 119 8.83 -7.30 29.10
N ASP A 120 9.91 -7.82 28.53
CA ASP A 120 9.93 -9.01 27.67
C ASP A 120 11.31 -9.68 27.72
N HIS A 121 11.45 -10.65 28.63
CA HIS A 121 12.69 -11.37 28.83
C HIS A 121 13.08 -12.26 27.64
N GLN A 122 12.11 -12.77 26.88
CA GLN A 122 12.38 -13.79 25.85
C GLN A 122 12.79 -13.15 24.51
N HIS A 123 12.12 -12.07 24.12
CA HIS A 123 12.30 -11.48 22.78
C HIS A 123 12.78 -10.03 22.82
N GLY A 124 12.63 -9.32 23.94
CA GLY A 124 12.77 -7.87 24.02
C GLY A 124 14.12 -7.33 23.50
N PHE A 125 15.25 -7.90 23.96
CA PHE A 125 16.57 -7.43 23.54
C PHE A 125 16.93 -7.81 22.10
N GLY A 126 16.59 -9.04 21.66
CA GLY A 126 16.83 -9.47 20.28
C GLY A 126 16.01 -8.66 19.27
N GLY A 127 14.73 -8.45 19.58
CA GLY A 127 13.83 -7.58 18.81
C GLY A 127 14.33 -6.14 18.74
N PHE A 128 14.85 -5.60 19.85
CA PHE A 128 15.43 -4.26 19.90
C PHE A 128 16.63 -4.09 18.96
N LEU A 129 17.56 -5.04 18.93
CA LEU A 129 18.72 -4.96 18.02
C LEU A 129 18.28 -5.02 16.55
N ALA A 130 17.31 -5.87 16.21
CA ALA A 130 16.76 -5.96 14.86
C ALA A 130 16.01 -4.67 14.47
N PHE A 131 15.22 -4.12 15.39
CA PHE A 131 14.54 -2.83 15.22
C PHE A 131 15.55 -1.70 14.97
N LEU A 132 16.61 -1.59 15.78
CA LEU A 132 17.65 -0.58 15.58
C LEU A 132 18.35 -0.73 14.23
N GLN A 133 18.60 -1.96 13.77
CA GLN A 133 19.21 -2.21 12.47
C GLN A 133 18.33 -1.72 11.32
N GLU A 134 17.02 -2.00 11.35
CA GLU A 134 16.07 -1.50 10.35
C GLU A 134 15.95 0.03 10.42
N SER A 135 15.74 0.58 11.61
CA SER A 135 15.59 2.02 11.82
C SER A 135 16.87 2.79 11.45
N HIS A 136 18.06 2.18 11.59
CA HIS A 136 19.30 2.73 11.05
C HIS A 136 19.25 2.89 9.53
N GLN A 137 18.76 1.87 8.81
CA GLN A 137 18.60 1.96 7.36
C GLN A 137 17.59 3.03 6.98
N HIS A 138 16.47 3.12 7.71
CA HIS A 138 15.49 4.19 7.51
C HIS A 138 16.13 5.58 7.66
N TYR A 139 16.89 5.80 8.73
CA TYR A 139 17.58 7.05 8.99
C TYR A 139 18.62 7.37 7.91
N GLN A 140 19.59 6.48 7.69
CA GLN A 140 20.71 6.73 6.79
C GLN A 140 20.24 7.01 5.36
N GLN A 141 19.31 6.18 4.85
CA GLN A 141 18.82 6.35 3.49
C GLN A 141 17.91 7.59 3.35
N SER A 142 17.13 7.93 4.37
CA SER A 142 16.30 9.15 4.36
C SER A 142 17.16 10.42 4.39
N VAL A 143 18.24 10.47 5.18
CA VAL A 143 19.16 11.62 5.21
C VAL A 143 19.80 11.84 3.83
N ILE A 144 20.31 10.76 3.21
CA ILE A 144 21.03 10.83 1.93
C ILE A 144 20.10 11.16 0.75
N HIS A 145 18.96 10.48 0.68
CA HIS A 145 18.11 10.47 -0.52
C HIS A 145 16.89 11.39 -0.42
N VAL A 146 16.47 11.77 0.78
CA VAL A 146 15.26 12.56 1.03
C VAL A 146 15.56 13.93 1.64
N LEU A 147 16.09 14.00 2.86
CA LEU A 147 16.22 15.27 3.60
C LEU A 147 17.10 16.30 2.87
N ASN A 148 18.19 15.83 2.26
CA ASN A 148 19.16 16.67 1.54
C ASN A 148 18.87 16.81 0.04
N LYS A 149 17.65 16.52 -0.42
CA LYS A 149 17.29 16.54 -1.85
C LYS A 149 15.96 17.26 -2.07
N ASP A 150 15.90 18.01 -3.16
CA ASP A 150 14.68 18.65 -3.64
C ASP A 150 13.84 17.68 -4.49
N PHE A 151 12.52 17.87 -4.48
CA PHE A 151 11.53 17.06 -5.19
C PHE A 151 10.54 17.92 -5.98
N PRO A 152 11.00 18.65 -7.02
CA PRO A 152 10.16 19.60 -7.78
C PRO A 152 9.06 18.95 -8.63
N GLY A 153 8.99 17.62 -8.67
CA GLY A 153 7.95 16.88 -9.40
C GLY A 153 8.17 15.37 -9.38
N PHE A 154 7.18 14.62 -9.87
CA PHE A 154 7.12 13.15 -9.81
C PHE A 154 8.34 12.42 -10.36
N LEU A 155 8.95 12.94 -11.44
CA LEU A 155 10.15 12.34 -12.03
C LEU A 155 11.35 12.33 -11.05
N SER A 156 11.35 13.20 -10.05
CA SER A 156 12.39 13.25 -8.99
C SER A 156 12.36 12.01 -8.09
N LEU A 157 11.23 11.28 -8.07
CA LEU A 157 11.09 9.99 -7.37
C LEU A 157 11.74 8.84 -8.17
N LEU A 158 11.90 8.96 -9.48
CA LEU A 158 12.41 7.89 -10.35
C LEU A 158 13.95 7.79 -10.39
N ARG A 159 14.63 8.31 -9.36
CA ARG A 159 16.09 8.22 -9.27
C ARG A 159 16.49 6.77 -8.96
N PRO A 160 17.31 6.09 -9.80
CA PRO A 160 17.70 4.69 -9.58
C PRO A 160 18.28 4.43 -8.18
N ALA A 161 19.05 5.38 -7.66
CA ALA A 161 19.64 5.31 -6.32
C ALA A 161 18.62 5.37 -5.17
N PHE A 162 17.43 5.95 -5.40
CA PHE A 162 16.32 6.00 -4.45
C PHE A 162 15.38 4.80 -4.61
N LEU A 163 15.05 4.42 -5.86
CA LEU A 163 14.16 3.29 -6.16
C LEU A 163 14.65 1.96 -5.57
N ARG A 164 15.96 1.74 -5.52
CA ARG A 164 16.56 0.53 -4.87
C ARG A 164 16.22 0.41 -3.38
N TYR A 165 15.86 1.50 -2.71
CA TYR A 165 15.53 1.51 -1.28
C TYR A 165 14.04 1.70 -1.00
N LEU A 166 13.21 1.94 -2.01
CA LEU A 166 11.80 2.24 -1.82
C LEU A 166 11.09 1.20 -0.95
N PHE A 167 11.36 -0.09 -1.18
CA PHE A 167 10.78 -1.18 -0.40
C PHE A 167 11.44 -1.37 0.98
N ARG A 168 12.74 -1.08 1.09
CA ARG A 168 13.49 -1.16 2.36
C ARG A 168 13.16 -0.03 3.34
N LEU A 169 12.55 1.05 2.86
CA LEU A 169 12.10 2.16 3.72
C LEU A 169 10.71 1.89 4.33
N HIS A 170 10.02 0.82 3.93
CA HIS A 170 8.67 0.48 4.42
C HIS A 170 7.66 1.65 4.41
N PRO A 171 7.53 2.43 3.30
CA PRO A 171 6.67 3.63 3.27
C PRO A 171 5.16 3.33 3.34
N PHE A 172 4.78 2.06 3.16
CA PHE A 172 3.40 1.59 3.15
C PHE A 172 2.99 0.83 4.42
N HIS A 173 3.93 0.59 5.33
CA HIS A 173 3.64 0.09 6.67
C HIS A 173 3.51 1.29 7.60
N THR A 174 2.91 1.09 8.78
CA THR A 174 2.84 2.13 9.82
C THR A 174 3.95 1.94 10.85
N VAL A 175 4.30 2.99 11.60
CA VAL A 175 5.26 2.85 12.71
C VAL A 175 4.79 1.82 13.74
N TRP A 176 3.49 1.78 14.04
CA TRP A 176 2.92 0.75 14.93
C TRP A 176 3.15 -0.67 14.40
N GLN A 177 2.88 -0.90 13.11
CA GLN A 177 3.09 -2.20 12.48
C GLN A 177 4.56 -2.60 12.51
N ARG A 178 5.49 -1.65 12.28
CA ARG A 178 6.92 -1.93 12.38
C ARG A 178 7.35 -2.24 13.82
N ALA A 179 6.94 -1.44 14.80
CA ALA A 179 7.26 -1.70 16.21
C ALA A 179 6.70 -3.07 16.66
N SER A 180 5.44 -3.36 16.36
CA SER A 180 4.77 -4.62 16.73
C SER A 180 5.37 -5.86 16.06
N HIS A 181 6.01 -5.68 14.90
CA HIS A 181 6.74 -6.76 14.23
C HIS A 181 7.97 -7.22 15.03
N PHE A 182 8.65 -6.30 15.73
CA PHE A 182 9.86 -6.61 16.50
C PHE A 182 9.57 -6.87 17.99
N PHE A 183 8.48 -6.34 18.52
CA PHE A 183 8.14 -6.42 19.94
C PHE A 183 6.77 -7.08 20.16
N PRO A 184 6.73 -8.36 20.55
CA PRO A 184 5.48 -9.02 20.95
C PRO A 184 4.82 -8.34 22.16
N SER A 185 5.64 -7.79 23.07
CA SER A 185 5.12 -7.03 24.21
C SER A 185 4.44 -5.73 23.78
N HIS A 186 3.18 -5.59 24.16
CA HIS A 186 2.38 -4.41 23.86
C HIS A 186 2.95 -3.11 24.44
N LYS A 187 3.51 -3.15 25.66
CA LYS A 187 4.17 -1.99 26.29
C LYS A 187 5.41 -1.55 25.53
N LEU A 188 6.21 -2.49 25.02
CA LEU A 188 7.37 -2.16 24.19
C LEU A 188 6.94 -1.55 22.85
N SER A 189 5.93 -2.13 22.21
CA SER A 189 5.34 -1.57 20.98
C SER A 189 4.81 -0.15 21.16
N GLN A 190 4.23 0.18 22.32
CA GLN A 190 3.88 1.57 22.67
C GLN A 190 5.11 2.46 22.75
N VAL A 191 6.10 2.11 23.58
CA VAL A 191 7.31 2.92 23.77
C VAL A 191 7.98 3.23 22.43
N PHE A 192 8.20 2.21 21.60
CA PHE A 192 8.90 2.36 20.33
C PHE A 192 8.02 2.90 19.19
N SER A 193 6.74 3.20 19.42
CA SER A 193 5.88 3.88 18.44
C SER A 193 5.58 5.35 18.77
N LEU A 194 5.75 5.75 20.03
CA LEU A 194 5.39 7.09 20.53
C LEU A 194 6.19 8.26 19.94
N ALA A 195 7.32 8.02 19.25
CA ALA A 195 8.00 9.11 18.54
C ALA A 195 7.15 9.70 17.40
N SER A 196 6.04 9.06 17.00
CA SER A 196 5.05 9.67 16.11
C SER A 196 4.49 11.00 16.64
N MET A 197 4.48 11.19 17.98
CA MET A 197 4.09 12.45 18.62
C MET A 197 4.98 13.62 18.21
N TYR A 198 6.23 13.37 17.79
CA TYR A 198 7.16 14.42 17.36
C TYR A 198 6.72 15.09 16.05
N LEU A 199 5.81 14.44 15.32
CA LEU A 199 5.21 14.93 14.08
C LEU A 199 3.71 15.22 14.22
N GLY A 200 3.16 15.08 15.43
CA GLY A 200 1.74 15.30 15.70
C GLY A 200 0.82 14.33 14.95
N MET A 201 1.22 13.06 14.85
CA MET A 201 0.48 12.02 14.14
C MET A 201 0.30 10.75 14.96
N SER A 202 -0.74 9.99 14.62
CA SER A 202 -0.98 8.65 15.15
C SER A 202 0.10 7.65 14.68
N PRO A 203 0.60 6.77 15.56
CA PRO A 203 1.52 5.69 15.17
C PRO A 203 0.88 4.70 14.19
N PHE A 204 -0.45 4.67 14.09
CA PHE A 204 -1.22 3.83 13.17
C PHE A 204 -1.38 4.43 11.77
N GLU A 205 -0.95 5.67 11.53
CA GLU A 205 -1.10 6.35 10.24
C GLU A 205 0.23 6.78 9.64
N ILE A 206 1.19 7.11 10.49
CA ILE A 206 2.51 7.55 10.08
C ILE A 206 3.30 6.40 9.40
N PRO A 207 3.94 6.64 8.24
CA PRO A 207 4.74 5.63 7.54
C PRO A 207 5.87 5.02 8.39
N GLY A 208 6.13 3.73 8.21
CA GLY A 208 7.14 2.95 8.94
C GLY A 208 8.56 3.47 8.77
N THR A 209 8.83 4.23 7.72
CA THR A 209 10.10 4.95 7.52
C THR A 209 10.44 5.86 8.70
N TYR A 210 9.44 6.38 9.41
CA TYR A 210 9.66 7.29 10.54
C TYR A 210 10.15 6.61 11.82
N THR A 211 10.34 5.29 11.84
CA THR A 211 11.12 4.65 12.93
C THR A 211 12.56 5.17 13.00
N LEU A 212 13.01 5.91 11.97
CA LEU A 212 14.24 6.70 12.02
C LEU A 212 14.33 7.63 13.25
N LEU A 213 13.21 8.16 13.74
CA LEU A 213 13.21 9.08 14.88
C LEU A 213 13.66 8.36 16.16
N GLN A 214 13.15 7.16 16.39
CA GLN A 214 13.56 6.29 17.48
C GLN A 214 15.03 5.93 17.36
N TYR A 215 15.52 5.65 16.15
CA TYR A 215 16.95 5.43 15.94
C TYR A 215 17.78 6.65 16.36
N THR A 216 17.37 7.86 15.97
CA THR A 216 18.11 9.08 16.36
C THR A 216 18.14 9.28 17.88
N GLU A 217 17.02 9.01 18.58
CA GLU A 217 16.96 9.09 20.04
C GLU A 217 17.86 8.04 20.71
N LEU A 218 17.72 6.78 20.32
CA LEU A 218 18.34 5.64 21.01
C LEU A 218 19.82 5.49 20.72
N THR A 219 20.30 6.02 19.59
CA THR A 219 21.71 5.91 19.19
C THR A 219 22.44 7.25 19.19
N GLY A 220 21.82 8.32 18.69
CA GLY A 220 22.38 9.67 18.71
C GLY A 220 22.24 10.37 20.07
N GLY A 221 21.24 9.98 20.87
CA GLY A 221 20.90 10.60 22.14
C GLY A 221 20.03 11.84 21.99
N ILE A 222 19.43 12.26 23.10
CA ILE A 222 18.73 13.54 23.21
C ILE A 222 19.71 14.57 23.77
N TRP A 223 19.81 15.72 23.10
CA TRP A 223 20.65 16.83 23.52
C TRP A 223 19.81 18.06 23.88
N TYR A 224 20.38 18.93 24.70
CA TYR A 224 19.77 20.17 25.14
C TYR A 224 20.82 21.29 25.14
N PRO A 225 20.62 22.39 24.40
CA PRO A 225 21.53 23.53 24.47
C PRO A 225 21.42 24.21 25.84
N ARG A 226 22.55 24.46 26.49
CA ARG A 226 22.60 25.28 27.71
C ARG A 226 21.96 26.64 27.43
N GLY A 227 21.05 27.09 28.30
CA GLY A 227 20.26 28.30 28.07
C GLY A 227 18.96 28.08 27.29
N GLY A 228 18.70 26.85 26.82
CA GLY A 228 17.48 26.46 26.12
C GLY A 228 17.54 26.63 24.61
N PHE A 229 16.53 26.11 23.92
CA PHE A 229 16.50 25.96 22.46
C PHE A 229 16.60 27.29 21.71
N TYR A 230 16.14 28.38 22.35
CA TYR A 230 16.23 29.73 21.82
C TYR A 230 17.67 30.14 21.46
N GLN A 231 18.69 29.62 22.16
CA GLN A 231 20.09 29.92 21.88
C GLN A 231 20.49 29.62 20.43
N ILE A 232 19.90 28.57 19.83
CA ILE A 232 20.15 28.25 18.41
C ILE A 232 19.58 29.36 17.49
N ALA A 233 18.36 29.81 17.75
CA ALA A 233 17.70 30.83 16.94
C ALA A 233 18.40 32.19 17.08
N GLU A 234 18.74 32.56 18.32
CA GLU A 234 19.45 33.80 18.65
C GLU A 234 20.83 33.85 17.99
N SER A 235 21.61 32.77 18.12
CA SER A 235 22.93 32.64 17.51
C SER A 235 22.87 32.79 15.99
N LEU A 236 21.96 32.08 15.31
CA LEU A 236 21.80 32.20 13.86
C LEU A 236 21.36 33.62 13.43
N ALA A 237 20.51 34.29 14.21
CA ALA A 237 20.12 35.67 13.94
C ALA A 237 21.29 36.64 14.13
N ASN A 238 22.14 36.42 15.14
CA ASN A 238 23.35 37.21 15.37
C ASN A 238 24.37 37.02 14.24
N ILE A 239 24.57 35.79 13.75
CA ILE A 239 25.37 35.53 12.55
C ILE A 239 24.79 36.31 11.36
N GLY A 240 23.48 36.23 11.13
CA GLY A 240 22.80 36.97 10.07
C GLY A 240 23.05 38.49 10.16
N LYS A 241 22.93 39.09 11.35
CA LYS A 241 23.24 40.52 11.58
C LYS A 241 24.69 40.85 11.25
N ARG A 242 25.65 40.02 11.66
CA ARG A 242 27.08 40.21 11.32
C ARG A 242 27.33 40.14 9.81
N LEU A 243 26.54 39.35 9.09
CA LEU A 243 26.56 39.25 7.62
C LEU A 243 25.74 40.34 6.90
N GLY A 244 25.10 41.25 7.64
CA GLY A 244 24.37 42.39 7.08
C GLY A 244 22.87 42.15 6.84
N VAL A 245 22.26 41.12 7.45
CA VAL A 245 20.80 40.93 7.43
C VAL A 245 20.11 41.98 8.31
N SER A 246 19.11 42.66 7.76
CA SER A 246 18.24 43.60 8.50
C SER A 246 17.03 42.86 9.07
N TYR A 247 16.85 42.89 10.40
CA TYR A 247 15.68 42.29 11.06
C TYR A 247 14.70 43.38 11.52
N HIS A 248 13.51 43.40 10.93
CA HIS A 248 12.41 44.30 11.25
C HIS A 248 11.37 43.55 12.08
N LEU A 249 11.49 43.64 13.40
CA LEU A 249 10.56 43.04 14.36
C LEU A 249 9.32 43.92 14.54
N SER A 250 8.25 43.34 15.06
CA SER A 250 6.95 44.01 15.25
C SER A 250 6.41 44.66 13.97
N ASN A 251 6.75 44.10 12.80
CA ASN A 251 6.40 44.65 11.49
C ASN A 251 5.74 43.57 10.61
N PRO A 252 4.43 43.31 10.80
CA PRO A 252 3.72 42.28 10.06
C PRO A 252 3.55 42.67 8.57
N VAL A 253 3.98 41.78 7.67
CA VAL A 253 3.71 41.92 6.24
C VAL A 253 2.23 41.71 5.96
N LYS A 254 1.61 42.61 5.20
CA LYS A 254 0.20 42.55 4.82
C LYS A 254 -0.03 41.66 3.61
N SER A 255 0.69 41.90 2.52
CA SER A 255 0.54 41.11 1.29
C SER A 255 1.79 41.17 0.40
N ILE A 256 1.92 40.18 -0.49
CA ILE A 256 2.98 40.13 -1.51
C ILE A 256 2.49 40.82 -2.78
N THR A 257 3.28 41.76 -3.30
CA THR A 257 2.98 42.48 -4.54
C THR A 257 3.46 41.67 -5.75
N ILE A 258 2.57 41.45 -6.72
CA ILE A 258 2.81 40.60 -7.89
C ILE A 258 2.55 41.41 -9.17
N SER A 259 3.44 41.28 -10.16
CA SER A 259 3.29 41.92 -11.46
C SER A 259 2.23 41.24 -12.33
N PRO A 260 1.70 41.91 -13.38
CA PRO A 260 0.81 41.29 -14.36
C PRO A 260 1.42 40.05 -15.05
N ASN A 261 2.75 39.99 -15.14
CA ASN A 261 3.50 38.86 -15.71
C ASN A 261 3.78 37.73 -14.70
N LYS A 262 3.14 37.75 -13.52
CA LYS A 262 3.29 36.75 -12.45
C LYS A 262 4.71 36.70 -11.86
N GLN A 263 5.32 37.85 -11.65
CA GLN A 263 6.61 37.98 -10.95
C GLN A 263 6.40 38.68 -9.61
N ALA A 264 7.03 38.18 -8.55
CA ALA A 264 7.10 38.90 -7.28
C ALA A 264 7.85 40.22 -7.43
N LEU A 265 7.26 41.31 -6.93
CA LEU A 265 7.86 42.65 -6.96
C LEU A 265 8.37 43.10 -5.58
N GLY A 266 7.74 42.61 -4.51
CA GLY A 266 8.04 43.05 -3.15
C GLY A 266 6.94 42.70 -2.16
N VAL A 267 7.04 43.28 -0.97
CA VAL A 267 6.04 43.14 0.11
C VAL A 267 5.43 44.49 0.45
N SER A 268 4.17 44.46 0.90
CA SER A 268 3.43 45.64 1.33
C SER A 268 3.03 45.57 2.80
N PHE A 269 2.92 46.75 3.43
CA PHE A 269 2.51 46.93 4.82
C PHE A 269 1.19 47.70 4.92
N ASP A 270 0.62 47.80 6.13
CA ASP A 270 -0.60 48.58 6.36
C ASP A 270 -0.45 50.07 6.03
N SER A 271 0.76 50.61 6.09
CA SER A 271 1.11 51.97 5.68
C SER A 271 1.03 52.23 4.17
N HIS A 272 0.70 51.22 3.36
CA HIS A 272 0.79 51.22 1.89
C HIS A 272 2.22 51.39 1.33
N GLU A 273 3.25 51.33 2.18
CA GLU A 273 4.64 51.25 1.75
C GLU A 273 4.91 49.90 1.07
N ILE A 274 5.66 49.93 -0.03
CA ILE A 274 6.10 48.75 -0.77
C ILE A 274 7.63 48.66 -0.66
N VAL A 275 8.11 47.51 -0.17
CA VAL A 275 9.54 47.18 -0.15
C VAL A 275 9.82 46.24 -1.32
N GLU A 276 10.55 46.74 -2.30
CA GLU A 276 10.91 45.98 -3.51
C GLU A 276 11.94 44.88 -3.22
N ALA A 277 11.77 43.72 -3.88
CA ALA A 277 12.69 42.59 -3.77
C ALA A 277 12.78 41.81 -5.08
N ASP A 278 13.95 41.24 -5.37
CA ASP A 278 14.16 40.34 -6.52
C ASP A 278 13.59 38.94 -6.24
N ALA A 279 13.53 38.54 -4.96
CA ALA A 279 12.87 37.32 -4.51
C ALA A 279 12.29 37.47 -3.09
N ILE A 280 11.27 36.67 -2.78
CA ILE A 280 10.58 36.64 -1.50
C ILE A 280 10.59 35.21 -0.97
N VAL A 281 11.10 35.02 0.25
CA VAL A 281 11.06 33.74 0.97
C VAL A 281 10.01 33.83 2.07
N VAL A 282 9.03 32.94 2.05
CA VAL A 282 7.95 32.91 3.02
C VAL A 282 8.20 31.78 4.03
N ASN A 283 8.44 32.13 5.28
CA ASN A 283 8.56 31.20 6.41
C ASN A 283 7.29 31.15 7.28
N ALA A 284 6.34 32.06 7.08
CA ALA A 284 5.01 31.98 7.69
C ALA A 284 4.32 30.66 7.31
N ASP A 285 3.32 30.23 8.10
CA ASP A 285 2.57 29.02 7.78
C ASP A 285 2.02 29.08 6.34
N LEU A 286 2.12 27.97 5.62
CA LEU A 286 1.84 27.92 4.19
C LEU A 286 0.37 28.23 3.89
N LEU A 287 -0.56 27.72 4.70
CA LEU A 287 -2.00 27.95 4.50
C LEU A 287 -2.35 29.41 4.80
N TYR A 288 -1.75 29.97 5.86
CA TYR A 288 -1.82 31.41 6.14
C TYR A 288 -1.27 32.24 4.97
N ALA A 289 -0.11 31.88 4.43
CA ALA A 289 0.51 32.59 3.32
C ALA A 289 -0.38 32.62 2.08
N TYR A 290 -0.98 31.49 1.69
CA TYR A 290 -1.91 31.45 0.56
C TYR A 290 -3.20 32.23 0.82
N LYS A 291 -3.68 32.25 2.07
CA LYS A 291 -4.94 32.91 2.42
C LYS A 291 -4.79 34.43 2.53
N GLU A 292 -3.77 34.87 3.27
CA GLU A 292 -3.63 36.27 3.69
C GLU A 292 -2.57 37.02 2.86
N LEU A 293 -1.43 36.38 2.54
CA LEU A 293 -0.34 37.04 1.80
C LEU A 293 -0.51 36.98 0.27
N LEU A 294 -1.19 35.95 -0.24
CA LEU A 294 -1.41 35.67 -1.67
C LEU A 294 -2.90 35.43 -2.03
N PRO A 295 -3.84 36.30 -1.63
CA PRO A 295 -5.28 36.02 -1.70
C PRO A 295 -5.77 35.70 -3.13
N SER A 296 -5.25 36.40 -4.14
CA SER A 296 -5.58 36.18 -5.57
C SER A 296 -5.15 34.81 -6.11
N TYR A 297 -4.23 34.14 -5.42
CA TYR A 297 -3.71 32.82 -5.79
C TYR A 297 -3.99 31.78 -4.72
N SER A 298 -4.90 32.05 -3.79
CA SER A 298 -5.16 31.18 -2.65
C SER A 298 -5.51 29.73 -3.06
N ALA A 299 -6.11 29.53 -4.24
CA ALA A 299 -6.46 28.21 -4.79
C ALA A 299 -5.29 27.44 -5.45
N LYS A 300 -4.06 27.97 -5.45
CA LYS A 300 -2.89 27.37 -6.11
C LYS A 300 -1.64 27.44 -5.23
N PRO A 301 -0.82 26.37 -5.14
CA PRO A 301 -1.08 25.00 -5.58
C PRO A 301 -2.34 24.45 -4.92
N SER A 302 -2.77 23.26 -5.34
CA SER A 302 -3.81 22.50 -4.64
C SER A 302 -3.28 21.98 -3.30
N VAL A 303 -2.80 22.87 -2.42
CA VAL A 303 -2.49 22.56 -1.03
C VAL A 303 -3.82 22.19 -0.40
N SER A 304 -3.94 20.94 0.04
CA SER A 304 -5.18 20.46 0.62
C SER A 304 -5.49 21.26 1.89
N ARG A 305 -6.65 21.91 1.90
CA ARG A 305 -7.18 22.66 3.07
C ARG A 305 -8.07 21.78 3.96
N LYS A 306 -8.14 20.49 3.63
CA LYS A 306 -8.87 19.48 4.39
C LYS A 306 -8.32 19.42 5.81
N LYS A 307 -9.20 19.21 6.79
CA LYS A 307 -8.81 19.16 8.21
C LYS A 307 -7.82 18.04 8.47
N GLU A 308 -7.98 16.95 7.73
CA GLU A 308 -7.23 15.71 7.81
C GLU A 308 -5.78 15.86 7.32
N ASP A 309 -5.45 16.89 6.53
CA ASP A 309 -4.10 17.13 5.99
C ASP A 309 -3.25 18.07 6.86
N ILE A 310 -3.86 18.62 7.92
CA ILE A 310 -3.21 19.48 8.91
C ILE A 310 -2.89 18.64 10.14
N SER A 311 -1.70 18.80 10.72
CA SER A 311 -1.34 18.08 11.95
C SER A 311 -2.22 18.51 13.13
N CYS A 312 -2.13 17.78 14.23
CA CYS A 312 -2.81 18.15 15.47
C CYS A 312 -2.33 19.50 16.03
N SER A 313 -3.11 20.02 16.97
CA SER A 313 -2.71 21.14 17.83
C SER A 313 -2.26 20.60 19.19
N ALA A 314 -1.92 21.50 20.12
CA ALA A 314 -1.51 21.12 21.47
C ALA A 314 -2.01 22.11 22.51
N ILE A 315 -2.28 21.59 23.71
CA ILE A 315 -2.31 22.38 24.94
C ILE A 315 -0.95 22.21 25.61
N THR A 316 -0.33 23.32 26.00
CA THR A 316 0.97 23.29 26.68
C THR A 316 0.90 24.11 27.96
N PHE A 317 1.20 23.50 29.10
CA PHE A 317 1.31 24.15 30.40
C PHE A 317 2.77 24.44 30.74
N TYR A 318 3.01 25.57 31.38
CA TYR A 318 4.31 26.01 31.88
C TYR A 318 4.17 26.31 33.38
N TRP A 319 4.72 25.43 34.20
CA TRP A 319 4.63 25.47 35.67
C TRP A 319 5.96 25.86 36.29
N SER A 320 5.94 26.94 37.07
CA SER A 320 7.03 27.30 37.97
C SER A 320 6.78 26.61 39.30
N LEU A 321 7.66 25.70 39.72
CA LEU A 321 7.48 24.94 40.96
C LEU A 321 8.33 25.53 42.09
N SER A 322 7.74 25.62 43.29
CA SER A 322 8.40 26.09 44.51
C SER A 322 9.47 25.15 45.05
N ALA A 323 9.49 23.90 44.58
CA ALA A 323 10.43 22.87 45.00
C ALA A 323 10.76 21.92 43.84
N LYS A 324 11.87 21.18 43.97
CA LYS A 324 12.25 20.12 43.02
C LYS A 324 11.35 18.88 43.16
N VAL A 325 11.02 18.27 42.03
CA VAL A 325 10.24 17.02 41.94
C VAL A 325 11.18 15.85 41.53
N PRO A 326 11.75 15.10 42.49
CA PRO A 326 12.82 14.13 42.21
C PRO A 326 12.37 12.91 41.40
N GLN A 327 11.07 12.63 41.34
CA GLN A 327 10.51 11.51 40.56
C GLN A 327 10.54 11.77 39.05
N LEU A 328 10.64 13.03 38.62
CA LEU A 328 10.65 13.42 37.21
C LEU A 328 12.08 13.68 36.74
N GLU A 329 12.47 13.00 35.65
CA GLU A 329 13.72 13.24 34.94
C GLU A 329 13.57 14.37 33.90
N SER A 330 14.61 14.65 33.12
CA SER A 330 14.57 15.69 32.08
C SER A 330 13.38 15.51 31.12
N HIS A 331 13.17 14.29 30.63
CA HIS A 331 12.07 13.96 29.71
C HIS A 331 11.24 12.81 30.27
N ASN A 332 9.93 12.98 30.30
CA ASN A 332 8.99 11.97 30.78
C ASN A 332 7.80 11.88 29.82
N MET A 333 7.35 10.66 29.57
CA MET A 333 6.18 10.35 28.78
C MET A 333 5.20 9.56 29.64
N PHE A 334 4.00 10.10 29.82
CA PHE A 334 2.91 9.42 30.51
C PHE A 334 2.07 8.71 29.46
N VAL A 335 2.15 7.38 29.43
CA VAL A 335 1.57 6.57 28.34
C VAL A 335 0.07 6.35 28.59
N GLY A 336 -0.76 6.74 27.63
CA GLY A 336 -2.20 6.48 27.66
C GLY A 336 -2.54 5.00 27.49
N GLN A 337 -3.75 4.58 27.85
CA GLN A 337 -4.23 3.22 27.55
C GLN A 337 -4.59 3.10 26.07
N PRO A 338 -4.07 2.12 25.32
CA PRO A 338 -4.53 1.89 23.96
C PRO A 338 -5.92 1.28 23.98
N CYS A 339 -6.87 1.95 23.35
CA CYS A 339 -8.14 1.33 23.02
C CYS A 339 -8.05 0.77 21.60
N GLY A 340 -7.25 -0.28 21.39
CA GLY A 340 -7.20 -1.07 20.16
C GLY A 340 -6.94 -0.32 18.84
N GLN A 341 -6.94 -1.05 17.72
CA GLN A 341 -6.92 -0.47 16.36
C GLN A 341 -8.20 0.31 16.02
N GLU A 342 -9.24 0.24 16.86
CA GLU A 342 -10.55 0.85 16.63
C GLU A 342 -10.55 2.36 16.77
N TYR A 343 -9.53 2.92 17.43
CA TYR A 343 -9.44 4.36 17.67
C TYR A 343 -8.00 4.86 17.47
N PRO A 344 -7.51 4.99 16.21
CA PRO A 344 -6.17 5.51 15.93
C PRO A 344 -5.93 6.92 16.50
N ASP A 345 -7.01 7.69 16.73
CA ASP A 345 -6.98 9.03 17.34
C ASP A 345 -6.81 9.01 18.87
N VAL A 346 -7.13 7.90 19.55
CA VAL A 346 -7.15 7.80 21.02
C VAL A 346 -5.75 7.78 21.63
N TYR A 347 -4.70 7.55 20.83
CA TYR A 347 -3.33 7.63 21.32
C TYR A 347 -2.93 9.04 21.79
N TRP A 348 -3.58 10.09 21.25
CA TRP A 348 -3.08 11.45 21.37
C TRP A 348 -4.15 12.54 21.46
N ASN A 349 -5.46 12.27 21.41
CA ASN A 349 -6.48 13.32 21.35
C ASN A 349 -7.40 13.36 22.59
N CYS A 350 -7.31 14.46 23.37
CA CYS A 350 -8.14 14.70 24.57
C CYS A 350 -9.65 14.82 24.30
N ASN A 351 -10.07 15.11 23.06
CA ASN A 351 -11.48 15.39 22.75
C ASN A 351 -12.37 14.14 22.73
N LYS A 352 -11.81 12.94 22.90
CA LYS A 352 -12.53 11.66 22.89
C LYS A 352 -12.29 10.92 24.21
N LEU A 353 -13.23 11.02 25.15
CA LEU A 353 -13.45 10.25 26.42
C LEU A 353 -12.49 9.06 26.71
N SER A 354 -11.20 9.30 26.84
CA SER A 354 -10.15 8.29 27.10
C SER A 354 -8.95 8.94 27.79
N LYS A 355 -8.00 8.14 28.29
CA LYS A 355 -6.81 8.59 29.04
C LYS A 355 -5.63 8.83 28.06
N PRO A 356 -5.45 10.02 27.45
CA PRO A 356 -4.45 10.27 26.40
C PRO A 356 -3.01 10.27 26.93
N SER A 357 -2.05 10.03 26.04
CA SER A 357 -0.64 10.18 26.35
C SER A 357 -0.24 11.66 26.40
N PHE A 358 0.65 12.03 27.33
CA PHE A 358 1.20 13.39 27.40
C PHE A 358 2.67 13.41 27.80
N TYR A 359 3.36 14.49 27.43
CA TYR A 359 4.79 14.67 27.59
C TYR A 359 5.10 15.72 28.65
N VAL A 360 6.09 15.46 29.49
CA VAL A 360 6.55 16.35 30.57
C VAL A 360 8.06 16.56 30.45
N HIS A 361 8.48 17.81 30.34
CA HIS A 361 9.86 18.24 30.27
C HIS A 361 10.26 19.06 31.50
N VAL A 362 11.37 18.67 32.15
CA VAL A 362 11.92 19.35 33.33
C VAL A 362 13.35 19.81 33.01
N PRO A 363 13.53 20.96 32.32
CA PRO A 363 14.85 21.40 31.83
C PRO A 363 15.88 21.62 32.94
N SER A 364 15.44 21.95 34.17
CA SER A 364 16.31 22.13 35.34
C SER A 364 17.10 20.87 35.74
N ARG A 365 16.72 19.70 35.23
CA ARG A 365 17.46 18.43 35.41
C ARG A 365 18.75 18.39 34.61
N THR A 366 18.73 18.93 33.39
CA THR A 366 19.91 18.96 32.50
C THR A 366 20.65 20.29 32.61
N ASP A 367 19.93 21.40 32.68
CA ASP A 367 20.49 22.75 32.80
C ASP A 367 19.93 23.45 34.05
N PRO A 368 20.71 23.50 35.16
CA PRO A 368 20.30 24.15 36.39
C PRO A 368 19.92 25.63 36.24
N SER A 369 20.36 26.32 35.17
CA SER A 369 19.98 27.72 34.92
C SER A 369 18.53 27.91 34.48
N ALA A 370 17.78 26.82 34.22
CA ALA A 370 16.40 26.89 33.81
C ALA A 370 15.42 27.28 34.94
N ALA A 371 15.83 27.15 36.21
CA ALA A 371 15.02 27.50 37.37
C ALA A 371 15.91 28.08 38.50
N PRO A 372 15.34 28.86 39.43
CA PRO A 372 16.06 29.26 40.64
C PRO A 372 16.54 28.06 41.47
N GLU A 373 17.52 28.27 42.33
CA GLU A 373 18.05 27.21 43.19
C GLU A 373 16.96 26.57 44.06
N GLY A 374 16.96 25.24 44.16
CA GLY A 374 15.97 24.47 44.92
C GLY A 374 14.60 24.32 44.25
N LYS A 375 14.38 24.92 43.07
CA LYS A 375 13.11 24.93 42.34
C LYS A 375 13.19 24.17 41.01
N ASP A 376 12.03 23.92 40.39
CA ASP A 376 11.93 23.31 39.07
C ASP A 376 11.06 24.13 38.12
N THR A 377 11.41 24.05 36.85
CA THR A 377 10.60 24.50 35.72
C THR A 377 10.01 23.26 35.06
N VAL A 378 8.70 23.22 34.84
CA VAL A 378 8.04 22.09 34.17
C VAL A 378 7.22 22.57 32.97
N MET A 379 7.45 21.95 31.82
CA MET A 379 6.62 22.10 30.62
C MET A 379 5.84 20.81 30.41
N VAL A 380 4.52 20.89 30.28
CA VAL A 380 3.66 19.75 29.97
C VAL A 380 2.97 19.97 28.64
N LEU A 381 3.08 19.03 27.72
CA LEU A 381 2.47 19.08 26.40
C LEU A 381 1.54 17.90 26.19
N ILE A 382 0.34 18.20 25.72
CA ILE A 382 -0.65 17.21 25.33
C ILE A 382 -1.26 17.61 24.00
N LEU A 383 -1.41 16.63 23.11
CA LEU A 383 -1.94 16.86 21.77
C LEU A 383 -3.48 16.91 21.82
N VAL A 384 -4.07 17.76 20.98
CA VAL A 384 -5.52 17.95 20.85
C VAL A 384 -5.88 18.17 19.39
N ASP A 385 -7.15 18.02 19.04
CA ASP A 385 -7.57 18.37 17.66
C ASP A 385 -7.26 19.83 17.33
N ASN A 386 -7.00 20.06 16.04
CA ASN A 386 -6.95 21.41 15.49
C ASN A 386 -8.34 22.08 15.49
N ILE A 387 -8.33 23.42 15.48
CA ILE A 387 -9.57 24.22 15.54
C ILE A 387 -10.40 23.96 14.29
N ASP A 388 -11.64 23.51 14.48
CA ASP A 388 -12.60 23.38 13.39
C ASP A 388 -13.15 24.77 13.01
N THR A 389 -12.63 25.37 11.96
CA THR A 389 -13.06 26.70 11.48
C THR A 389 -14.53 26.74 11.02
N SER A 390 -15.19 25.60 10.82
CA SER A 390 -16.62 25.53 10.47
C SER A 390 -17.55 25.66 11.68
N LYS A 391 -17.01 25.50 12.89
CA LYS A 391 -17.72 25.66 14.16
C LYS A 391 -17.03 26.76 14.93
N ILE A 392 -17.70 27.89 15.19
CA ILE A 392 -17.14 28.92 16.08
C ILE A 392 -16.98 28.28 17.46
N PRO A 393 -15.76 28.02 17.96
CA PRO A 393 -15.60 27.49 19.30
C PRO A 393 -16.09 28.57 20.27
N ARG A 394 -17.00 28.25 21.19
CA ARG A 394 -17.32 29.20 22.26
C ARG A 394 -16.10 29.26 23.17
N GLU A 395 -15.68 30.46 23.57
CA GLU A 395 -14.53 30.67 24.48
C GLU A 395 -14.65 29.84 25.77
N ASN A 396 -15.88 29.64 26.25
CA ASN A 396 -16.20 28.78 27.40
C ASN A 396 -15.85 27.29 27.17
N ASP A 397 -15.90 26.79 25.93
CA ASP A 397 -15.60 25.38 25.61
C ASP A 397 -14.08 25.11 25.69
N ILE A 398 -13.24 26.07 25.25
CA ILE A 398 -11.78 25.93 25.30
C ILE A 398 -11.27 26.03 26.74
N ASN A 399 -11.79 26.99 27.52
CA ASN A 399 -11.39 27.16 28.91
C ASN A 399 -11.79 25.93 29.76
N GLY A 400 -12.97 25.34 29.50
CA GLY A 400 -13.38 24.07 30.10
C GLY A 400 -12.43 22.93 29.75
N LEU A 401 -12.11 22.75 28.46
CA LEU A 401 -11.17 21.73 28.00
C LEU A 401 -9.78 21.87 28.66
N VAL A 402 -9.26 23.10 28.76
CA VAL A 402 -7.96 23.37 29.41
C VAL A 402 -8.02 23.00 30.90
N ALA A 403 -9.09 23.36 31.61
CA ALA A 403 -9.25 23.04 33.02
C ALA A 403 -9.35 21.53 33.28
N ASP A 404 -10.16 20.81 32.48
CA ASP A 404 -10.29 19.35 32.58
C ASP A 404 -8.97 18.64 32.28
N THR A 405 -8.26 19.11 31.25
CA THR A 405 -6.96 18.59 30.84
C THR A 405 -5.91 18.80 31.93
N ARG A 406 -5.90 19.98 32.56
CA ARG A 406 -5.01 20.32 33.67
C ARG A 406 -5.20 19.37 34.85
N GLU A 407 -6.45 19.13 35.27
CA GLU A 407 -6.74 18.27 36.41
C GLU A 407 -6.43 16.79 36.10
N TYR A 408 -6.70 16.34 34.87
CA TYR A 408 -6.31 15.02 34.39
C TYR A 408 -4.79 14.81 34.46
N ILE A 409 -4.00 15.75 33.95
CA ILE A 409 -2.54 15.67 33.96
C ILE A 409 -2.01 15.59 35.38
N LEU A 410 -2.44 16.49 36.27
CA LEU A 410 -1.98 16.52 37.67
C LEU A 410 -2.30 15.19 38.36
N SER A 411 -3.54 14.72 38.23
CA SER A 411 -3.97 13.43 38.79
C SER A 411 -3.16 12.26 38.23
N CYS A 412 -2.85 12.27 36.93
CA CYS A 412 -2.10 11.21 36.28
C CYS A 412 -0.64 11.17 36.75
N ILE A 413 0.01 12.34 36.87
CA ILE A 413 1.37 12.45 37.40
C ILE A 413 1.41 11.94 38.84
N GLU A 414 0.54 12.42 39.72
CA GLU A 414 0.50 12.00 41.13
C GLU A 414 0.26 10.49 41.27
N ASN A 415 -0.75 9.95 40.58
CA ASN A 415 -1.11 8.52 40.68
C ASN A 415 -0.01 7.57 40.19
N ARG A 416 0.75 7.93 39.15
CA ARG A 416 1.75 7.03 38.54
C ARG A 416 3.14 7.18 39.12
N THR A 417 3.47 8.34 39.67
CA THR A 417 4.79 8.62 40.26
C THR A 417 4.81 8.53 41.78
N GLY A 418 3.64 8.58 42.43
CA GLY A 418 3.50 8.63 43.89
C GLY A 418 3.82 10.00 44.50
N ILE A 419 3.95 11.06 43.70
CA ILE A 419 4.08 12.43 44.20
C ILE A 419 2.79 12.82 44.93
N VAL A 420 2.93 13.49 46.08
CA VAL A 420 1.80 14.01 46.85
C VAL A 420 1.81 15.54 46.81
N GLY A 421 0.70 16.14 46.36
CA GLY A 421 0.49 17.58 46.45
C GLY A 421 1.19 18.41 45.36
N LEU A 422 1.38 17.86 44.16
CA LEU A 422 2.02 18.53 43.02
C LEU A 422 1.33 19.87 42.71
N LYS A 423 0.00 19.91 42.79
CA LYS A 423 -0.80 21.12 42.58
C LYS A 423 -0.41 22.26 43.53
N GLY A 424 -0.03 21.94 44.77
CA GLY A 424 0.40 22.92 45.78
C GLY A 424 1.82 23.46 45.54
N LEU A 425 2.63 22.79 44.72
CA LEU A 425 3.97 23.24 44.39
C LEU A 425 4.00 24.32 43.30
N ILE A 426 2.92 24.46 42.51
CA ILE A 426 2.85 25.41 41.39
C ILE A 426 2.72 26.84 41.92
N GLU A 427 3.80 27.63 41.82
CA GLU A 427 3.81 29.06 42.18
C GLU A 427 3.18 29.92 41.09
N HIS A 428 3.42 29.55 39.83
CA HIS A 428 2.93 30.25 38.68
C HIS A 428 2.63 29.28 37.53
N GLU A 429 1.51 29.51 36.86
CA GLU A 429 1.06 28.75 35.70
C GLU A 429 0.73 29.69 34.54
N SER A 430 1.22 29.33 33.36
CA SER A 430 0.72 29.86 32.09
C SER A 430 0.51 28.70 31.12
N PHE A 431 -0.33 28.89 30.11
CA PHE A 431 -0.58 27.86 29.11
C PHE A 431 -0.73 28.46 27.71
N HIS A 432 -0.51 27.64 26.70
CA HIS A 432 -0.89 27.90 25.32
C HIS A 432 -1.94 26.88 24.89
N SER A 433 -3.01 27.35 24.26
CA SER A 433 -4.05 26.53 23.65
C SER A 433 -3.96 26.61 22.12
N PRO A 434 -4.78 25.84 21.38
CA PRO A 434 -4.84 25.95 19.92
C PRO A 434 -5.07 27.39 19.41
N THR A 435 -5.86 28.20 20.12
CA THR A 435 -6.09 29.60 19.74
C THR A 435 -4.85 30.45 19.94
N THR A 436 -4.12 30.25 21.04
CA THR A 436 -2.83 30.92 21.29
C THR A 436 -1.81 30.60 20.19
N TRP A 437 -1.71 29.34 19.75
CA TRP A 437 -0.80 28.94 18.68
C TRP A 437 -1.14 29.58 17.32
N GLN A 438 -2.44 29.72 17.03
CA GLN A 438 -2.93 30.38 15.83
C GLN A 438 -2.60 31.88 15.86
N GLU A 439 -2.95 32.55 16.95
CA GLU A 439 -2.76 34.00 17.12
C GLU A 439 -1.30 34.39 17.18
N MET A 440 -0.44 33.65 17.88
CA MET A 440 0.97 34.03 18.07
C MET A 440 1.84 33.73 16.85
N PHE A 441 1.56 32.66 16.10
CA PHE A 441 2.44 32.20 15.01
C PHE A 441 1.78 32.16 13.63
N ASN A 442 0.56 32.68 13.50
CA ASN A 442 -0.25 32.54 12.28
C ASN A 442 -0.41 31.07 11.86
N SER A 443 -0.41 30.15 12.83
CA SER A 443 -0.53 28.71 12.55
C SER A 443 -1.98 28.40 12.19
N ASP A 444 -2.24 27.99 10.94
CA ASP A 444 -3.60 27.66 10.52
C ASP A 444 -4.21 26.57 11.43
N ARG A 445 -5.44 26.82 11.87
CA ARG A 445 -6.18 26.00 12.85
C ARG A 445 -5.45 25.69 14.17
N GLY A 446 -4.44 26.48 14.52
CA GLY A 446 -3.64 26.28 15.73
C GLY A 446 -2.64 25.12 15.64
N SER A 447 -2.31 24.65 14.42
CA SER A 447 -1.40 23.51 14.24
C SER A 447 0.02 23.78 14.75
N VAL A 448 0.53 22.88 15.60
CA VAL A 448 1.88 23.02 16.15
C VAL A 448 2.96 22.48 15.20
N PHE A 449 2.65 21.48 14.36
CA PHE A 449 3.58 20.89 13.38
C PHE A 449 3.32 21.28 11.90
N GLY A 450 2.31 22.11 11.63
CA GLY A 450 1.98 22.54 10.26
C GLY A 450 1.19 21.47 9.49
N LEU A 451 1.63 21.17 8.27
CA LEU A 451 1.08 20.08 7.45
C LEU A 451 1.55 18.70 7.95
N ASN A 452 0.64 17.72 7.98
CA ASN A 452 0.94 16.36 8.43
C ASN A 452 1.94 15.63 7.49
N HIS A 453 2.36 14.43 7.88
CA HIS A 453 3.32 13.59 7.13
C HIS A 453 2.66 12.29 6.62
N ASN A 454 1.41 12.37 6.16
CA ASN A 454 0.78 11.24 5.49
C ASN A 454 1.44 10.96 4.13
N PHE A 455 1.16 9.80 3.52
CA PHE A 455 1.78 9.41 2.25
C PHE A 455 1.61 10.44 1.11
N PHE A 456 0.50 11.19 1.11
CA PHE A 456 0.20 12.22 0.11
C PHE A 456 0.71 13.61 0.48
N ASN A 457 1.48 13.74 1.55
CA ASN A 457 2.01 15.02 2.04
C ASN A 457 3.51 14.95 2.35
N ILE A 458 4.22 14.03 1.68
CA ILE A 458 5.66 13.84 1.74
C ILE A 458 6.27 13.88 0.33
N LEU A 459 7.57 14.13 0.23
CA LEU A 459 8.33 14.13 -1.03
C LEU A 459 7.66 15.02 -2.09
N SER A 460 7.51 14.52 -3.33
CA SER A 460 6.86 15.22 -4.45
C SER A 460 5.38 15.53 -4.26
N PHE A 461 4.72 14.98 -3.23
CA PHE A 461 3.33 15.31 -2.92
C PHE A 461 3.22 16.43 -1.88
N ARG A 462 4.31 16.74 -1.15
CA ARG A 462 4.38 17.88 -0.23
C ARG A 462 4.56 19.18 -1.02
N PRO A 463 4.06 20.33 -0.54
CA PRO A 463 4.25 21.60 -1.23
C PRO A 463 5.72 21.94 -1.53
N HIS A 464 5.96 22.39 -2.76
CA HIS A 464 7.29 22.68 -3.29
C HIS A 464 7.95 23.90 -2.64
N LEU A 465 9.29 23.96 -2.70
CA LEU A 465 10.10 25.08 -2.18
C LEU A 465 9.93 26.38 -2.97
N LYS A 466 9.45 26.31 -4.21
CA LYS A 466 9.18 27.45 -5.10
C LYS A 466 7.70 27.44 -5.47
N HIS A 467 7.10 28.62 -5.57
CA HIS A 467 5.72 28.76 -6.03
C HIS A 467 5.58 28.31 -7.49
N ASP A 468 4.59 27.46 -7.80
CA ASP A 468 4.45 26.83 -9.13
C ASP A 468 4.10 27.81 -10.26
N VAL A 469 3.47 28.94 -9.92
CA VAL A 469 2.90 29.89 -10.89
C VAL A 469 3.57 31.27 -10.89
N ILE A 470 4.20 31.66 -9.77
CA ILE A 470 4.68 33.02 -9.56
C ILE A 470 6.19 32.93 -9.40
N ASP A 471 6.93 33.59 -10.28
CA ASP A 471 8.38 33.61 -10.19
C ASP A 471 8.85 34.54 -9.08
N GLY A 472 9.91 34.12 -8.38
CA GLY A 472 10.50 34.86 -7.27
C GLY A 472 9.86 34.62 -5.91
N ILE A 473 8.89 33.70 -5.76
CA ILE A 473 8.34 33.30 -4.45
C ILE A 473 8.83 31.91 -4.06
N TYR A 474 9.36 31.82 -2.85
CA TYR A 474 9.89 30.59 -2.26
C TYR A 474 9.31 30.36 -0.87
N PHE A 475 9.29 29.12 -0.44
CA PHE A 475 8.75 28.70 0.85
C PHE A 475 9.79 27.94 1.67
N VAL A 476 9.72 28.11 2.99
CA VAL A 476 10.57 27.40 3.94
C VAL A 476 9.80 27.20 5.25
N GLY A 477 10.17 26.17 6.01
CA GLY A 477 9.60 25.88 7.32
C GLY A 477 8.79 24.60 7.38
N ALA A 478 8.04 24.42 8.47
CA ALA A 478 7.41 23.14 8.83
C ALA A 478 6.37 22.65 7.82
N SER A 479 5.66 23.55 7.13
CA SER A 479 4.61 23.22 6.18
C SER A 479 5.11 22.99 4.74
N THR A 480 6.44 22.99 4.53
CA THR A 480 7.09 22.73 3.24
C THR A 480 8.06 21.56 3.33
N HIS A 481 8.59 21.10 2.19
CA HIS A 481 9.63 20.08 2.18
C HIS A 481 10.89 20.55 2.94
N PRO A 482 11.53 19.73 3.79
CA PRO A 482 11.25 18.31 4.09
C PRO A 482 10.11 18.03 5.07
N GLY A 483 9.78 18.97 5.97
CA GLY A 483 8.69 18.79 6.94
C GLY A 483 8.94 19.43 8.30
N ALA A 484 8.17 19.02 9.31
CA ALA A 484 8.21 19.58 10.65
C ALA A 484 9.39 19.06 11.50
N GLY A 485 9.89 19.93 12.38
CA GLY A 485 11.08 19.67 13.20
C GLY A 485 12.18 20.71 12.95
N VAL A 486 13.00 21.00 13.97
CA VAL A 486 14.10 21.97 13.81
C VAL A 486 15.15 21.48 12.79
N PRO A 487 15.64 20.23 12.84
CA PRO A 487 16.61 19.73 11.85
C PRO A 487 16.07 19.75 10.42
N THR A 488 14.80 19.39 10.23
CA THR A 488 14.17 19.41 8.91
C THR A 488 13.97 20.83 8.40
N CYS A 489 13.61 21.79 9.27
CA CYS A 489 13.54 23.21 8.90
C CYS A 489 14.90 23.78 8.50
N LEU A 490 16.00 23.38 9.17
CA LEU A 490 17.36 23.77 8.80
C LEU A 490 17.78 23.17 7.46
N SER A 491 17.44 21.89 7.22
CA SER A 491 17.66 21.22 5.93
C SER A 491 16.85 21.90 4.81
N GLY A 492 15.60 22.23 5.08
CA GLY A 492 14.74 23.00 4.17
C GLY A 492 15.31 24.39 3.88
N ALA A 493 15.81 25.10 4.89
CA ALA A 493 16.45 26.40 4.72
C ALA A 493 17.68 26.34 3.82
N LYS A 494 18.49 25.28 3.91
CA LYS A 494 19.58 25.01 2.97
C LYS A 494 19.05 24.85 1.55
N LEU A 495 18.07 23.97 1.34
CA LEU A 495 17.52 23.72 -0.01
C LEU A 495 16.87 24.97 -0.61
N THR A 496 16.11 25.72 0.18
CA THR A 496 15.48 26.98 -0.24
C THR A 496 16.53 28.03 -0.59
N ALA A 497 17.57 28.20 0.24
CA ALA A 497 18.67 29.13 -0.06
C ALA A 497 19.38 28.75 -1.37
N GLU A 498 19.73 27.47 -1.56
CA GLU A 498 20.36 27.01 -2.81
C GLU A 498 19.47 27.23 -4.03
N ARG A 499 18.15 27.04 -3.89
CA ARG A 499 17.19 27.28 -4.96
C ARG A 499 17.09 28.77 -5.31
N VAL A 500 16.99 29.64 -4.32
CA VAL A 500 16.98 31.10 -4.49
C VAL A 500 18.26 31.58 -5.17
N LEU A 501 19.42 31.14 -4.68
CA LEU A 501 20.72 31.54 -5.23
C LEU A 501 20.89 31.11 -6.69
N ARG A 502 20.46 29.89 -7.04
CA ARG A 502 20.47 29.42 -8.44
C ARG A 502 19.55 30.23 -9.35
N ASP A 503 18.34 30.53 -8.89
CA ASP A 503 17.38 31.31 -9.68
C ASP A 503 17.82 32.79 -9.83
N LEU A 504 18.60 33.32 -8.88
CA LEU A 504 19.19 34.66 -8.93
C LEU A 504 20.58 34.73 -9.59
N ASP A 505 21.12 33.58 -10.04
CA ASP A 505 22.46 33.42 -10.61
C ASP A 505 23.60 33.90 -9.68
N VAL A 506 23.49 33.57 -8.39
CA VAL A 506 24.49 33.87 -7.35
C VAL A 506 25.24 32.59 -6.94
N PRO A 507 26.59 32.59 -6.90
CA PRO A 507 27.36 31.43 -6.45
C PRO A 507 27.07 31.01 -5.01
N ILE A 508 27.05 29.70 -4.75
CA ILE A 508 26.79 29.13 -3.42
C ILE A 508 28.11 28.92 -2.67
N ALA A 509 28.30 29.62 -1.55
CA ALA A 509 29.58 29.64 -0.82
C ALA A 509 30.03 28.26 -0.33
N TRP A 510 29.14 27.44 0.23
CA TRP A 510 29.46 26.16 0.87
C TRP A 510 29.52 24.94 -0.07
N GLN A 511 29.31 25.12 -1.39
CA GLN A 511 29.41 24.01 -2.35
C GLN A 511 30.83 23.78 -2.89
N THR A 512 31.83 24.54 -2.44
CA THR A 512 33.16 24.59 -3.07
C THR A 512 34.16 23.49 -2.64
N GLU A 513 33.90 22.67 -1.62
CA GLU A 513 34.91 21.69 -1.13
C GLU A 513 34.63 20.20 -1.39
N SER A 514 33.39 19.79 -1.70
CA SER A 514 33.09 18.34 -1.91
C SER A 514 33.44 17.79 -3.31
N ALA A 515 33.95 18.64 -4.21
CA ALA A 515 34.35 18.24 -5.57
C ALA A 515 35.87 18.05 -5.76
N HIS A 516 36.68 18.17 -4.70
CA HIS A 516 38.14 17.98 -4.75
C HIS A 516 38.57 16.63 -4.18
N GLY A 517 38.05 15.54 -4.77
CA GLY A 517 38.89 14.35 -4.91
C GLY A 517 40.08 14.75 -5.76
N LYS A 518 41.29 14.72 -5.18
CA LYS A 518 42.57 15.09 -5.80
C LYS A 518 42.57 14.84 -7.32
N LYS A 519 42.34 15.89 -8.11
CA LYS A 519 42.69 15.89 -9.52
C LYS A 519 44.18 16.18 -9.60
N ASP A 520 44.92 15.11 -9.80
CA ASP A 520 46.29 15.13 -10.26
C ASP A 520 46.38 16.00 -11.54
N PRO A 521 47.11 17.13 -11.54
CA PRO A 521 47.13 18.09 -12.66
C PRO A 521 47.73 17.53 -13.95
N LEU A 522 48.35 16.35 -13.90
CA LEU A 522 49.05 15.74 -15.04
C LEU A 522 48.20 14.71 -15.83
N ARG A 523 46.91 14.55 -15.53
CA ARG A 523 46.02 13.61 -16.24
C ARG A 523 44.86 14.24 -17.01
N THR A 524 44.84 15.56 -17.20
CA THR A 524 43.66 16.30 -17.70
C THR A 524 43.81 16.90 -19.10
N THR A 525 44.36 16.18 -20.07
CA THR A 525 44.34 16.64 -21.47
C THR A 525 43.90 15.60 -22.51
N ALA A 526 43.94 14.29 -22.22
CA ALA A 526 43.50 13.27 -23.18
C ALA A 526 42.14 12.61 -22.83
N TYR A 527 41.84 12.43 -21.53
CA TYR A 527 40.62 11.71 -21.10
C TYR A 527 39.34 12.56 -21.10
N GLY A 528 39.45 13.88 -20.89
CA GLY A 528 38.29 14.78 -20.82
C GLY A 528 37.59 14.97 -22.16
N TYR A 529 38.34 15.08 -23.26
CA TYR A 529 37.79 15.18 -24.60
C TYR A 529 37.12 13.88 -25.06
N TRP A 530 37.71 12.73 -24.72
CA TRP A 530 37.15 11.42 -25.04
C TRP A 530 35.87 11.13 -24.26
N TRP A 531 35.81 11.49 -22.97
CA TRP A 531 34.59 11.35 -22.16
C TRP A 531 33.50 12.35 -22.54
N ALA A 532 33.84 13.59 -22.89
CA ALA A 532 32.88 14.58 -23.37
C ALA A 532 32.31 14.21 -24.75
N LEU A 533 33.16 13.68 -25.65
CA LEU A 533 32.70 13.11 -26.93
C LEU A 533 31.83 11.87 -26.73
N GLN A 534 32.16 10.96 -25.81
CA GLN A 534 31.28 9.83 -25.47
C GLN A 534 29.98 10.28 -24.82
N ARG A 535 29.98 11.33 -23.97
CA ARG A 535 28.76 11.84 -23.34
C ARG A 535 27.90 12.63 -24.31
N MET A 536 28.48 13.40 -25.22
CA MET A 536 27.73 14.10 -26.28
C MET A 536 27.27 13.13 -27.37
N ALA A 537 28.05 12.09 -27.69
CA ALA A 537 27.61 11.00 -28.56
C ALA A 537 26.54 10.15 -27.89
N PHE A 538 26.63 9.89 -26.58
CA PHE A 538 25.63 9.15 -25.82
C PHE A 538 24.37 9.95 -25.58
N LEU A 539 24.46 11.24 -25.23
CA LEU A 539 23.29 12.13 -25.08
C LEU A 539 22.70 12.50 -26.44
N GLY A 540 23.52 12.63 -27.48
CA GLY A 540 23.10 12.77 -28.87
C GLY A 540 22.36 11.53 -29.35
N ALA A 541 22.96 10.35 -29.19
CA ALA A 541 22.33 9.06 -29.48
C ALA A 541 21.08 8.83 -28.63
N LEU A 542 21.08 9.19 -27.34
CA LEU A 542 19.91 9.07 -26.47
C LEU A 542 18.81 10.07 -26.85
N SER A 543 19.16 11.27 -27.31
CA SER A 543 18.19 12.26 -27.80
C SER A 543 17.60 11.88 -29.17
N LEU A 544 18.40 11.28 -30.05
CA LEU A 544 17.97 10.68 -31.32
C LEU A 544 17.08 9.45 -31.07
N ILE A 545 17.48 8.57 -30.15
CA ILE A 545 16.69 7.42 -29.70
C ILE A 545 15.38 7.88 -29.05
N VAL A 546 15.38 8.89 -28.17
CA VAL A 546 14.17 9.39 -27.49
C VAL A 546 13.22 10.14 -28.44
N ALA A 547 13.75 10.87 -29.43
CA ALA A 547 12.94 11.53 -30.45
C ALA A 547 12.29 10.54 -31.42
N MET A 548 12.99 9.44 -31.76
CA MET A 548 12.54 8.42 -32.72
C MET A 548 11.73 7.27 -32.06
N TRP A 549 11.97 6.96 -30.78
CA TRP A 549 11.18 6.02 -29.94
C TRP A 549 9.94 6.67 -29.30
N HIS A 550 9.63 7.91 -29.67
CA HIS A 550 8.56 8.69 -29.08
C HIS A 550 7.21 7.95 -29.12
N MET A 551 6.91 7.23 -30.20
CA MET A 551 5.67 6.45 -30.32
C MET A 551 5.60 5.34 -29.25
N HIS A 552 6.66 4.54 -29.11
CA HIS A 552 6.68 3.46 -28.12
C HIS A 552 6.67 3.97 -26.68
N LEU A 553 7.50 4.97 -26.38
CA LEU A 553 7.59 5.57 -25.04
C LEU A 553 6.30 6.26 -24.61
N THR A 554 5.54 6.81 -25.54
CA THR A 554 4.29 7.52 -25.25
C THR A 554 3.09 6.58 -25.22
N TRP A 555 3.04 5.58 -26.10
CA TRP A 555 1.80 4.84 -26.35
C TRP A 555 1.86 3.33 -26.09
N THR A 556 2.98 2.62 -26.30
CA THR A 556 2.98 1.15 -26.14
C THR A 556 3.65 0.67 -24.85
N ILE A 557 4.68 1.37 -24.38
CA ILE A 557 5.38 1.05 -23.12
C ILE A 557 4.54 1.40 -21.88
N PRO A 558 3.82 2.54 -21.79
CA PRO A 558 3.05 2.85 -20.58
C PRO A 558 1.95 1.82 -20.27
N PRO A 559 1.14 1.33 -21.25
CA PRO A 559 0.23 0.22 -21.01
C PRO A 559 0.95 -1.07 -20.58
N ALA A 560 2.10 -1.39 -21.19
CA ALA A 560 2.91 -2.55 -20.79
C ALA A 560 3.34 -2.47 -19.32
N VAL A 561 3.86 -1.32 -18.89
CA VAL A 561 4.26 -1.06 -17.49
C VAL A 561 3.04 -1.14 -16.57
N LEU A 562 1.93 -0.50 -16.94
CA LEU A 562 0.70 -0.51 -16.15
C LEU A 562 0.19 -1.93 -15.93
N PHE A 563 0.04 -2.72 -16.99
CA PHE A 563 -0.40 -4.11 -16.88
C PHE A 563 0.60 -4.97 -16.11
N THR A 564 1.90 -4.72 -16.27
CA THR A 564 2.95 -5.46 -15.53
C THR A 564 2.83 -5.19 -14.04
N VAL A 565 2.77 -3.94 -13.60
CA VAL A 565 2.65 -3.57 -12.18
C VAL A 565 1.34 -4.10 -11.60
N ALA A 566 0.24 -3.99 -12.34
CA ALA A 566 -1.06 -4.49 -11.89
C ALA A 566 -1.07 -6.02 -11.72
N TYR A 567 -0.37 -6.76 -12.59
CA TYR A 567 -0.38 -8.22 -12.59
C TYR A 567 0.77 -8.87 -11.80
N LEU A 568 1.85 -8.11 -11.50
CA LEU A 568 3.10 -8.62 -10.92
C LEU A 568 2.88 -9.57 -9.74
N PRO A 569 2.04 -9.27 -8.73
CA PRO A 569 1.88 -10.16 -7.57
C PRO A 569 1.21 -11.48 -7.91
N PHE A 570 0.40 -11.51 -8.97
CA PHE A 570 -0.35 -12.70 -9.41
C PHE A 570 0.39 -13.52 -10.47
N SER A 571 1.53 -13.01 -10.95
CA SER A 571 2.31 -13.63 -12.01
C SER A 571 2.97 -14.93 -11.54
N THR A 572 2.88 -15.95 -12.39
CA THR A 572 3.53 -17.24 -12.18
C THR A 572 4.68 -17.43 -13.14
N LYS A 573 5.62 -18.32 -12.78
CA LYS A 573 6.74 -18.67 -13.67
C LYS A 573 6.24 -19.19 -15.01
N VAL A 574 5.18 -19.99 -15.02
CA VAL A 574 4.58 -20.55 -16.24
C VAL A 574 4.08 -19.43 -17.16
N GLU A 575 3.40 -18.41 -16.63
CA GLU A 575 2.90 -17.28 -17.41
C GLU A 575 4.01 -16.42 -17.99
N ILE A 576 5.06 -16.13 -17.20
CA ILE A 576 6.24 -15.40 -17.67
C ILE A 576 6.89 -16.13 -18.84
N TRP A 577 7.07 -17.45 -18.72
CA TRP A 577 7.64 -18.27 -19.78
C TRP A 577 6.74 -18.36 -21.02
N LYS A 578 5.41 -18.46 -20.88
CA LYS A 578 4.46 -18.41 -22.01
C LYS A 578 4.66 -17.14 -22.84
N ILE A 579 4.66 -15.99 -22.16
CA ILE A 579 4.81 -14.68 -22.80
C ILE A 579 6.20 -14.58 -23.47
N PHE A 580 7.26 -15.00 -22.77
CA PHE A 580 8.61 -14.99 -23.32
C PHE A 580 8.74 -15.86 -24.58
N ILE A 581 8.23 -17.10 -24.56
CA ILE A 581 8.25 -17.99 -25.72
C ILE A 581 7.48 -17.37 -26.88
N LEU A 582 6.29 -16.82 -26.62
CA LEU A 582 5.45 -16.27 -27.66
C LEU A 582 6.07 -15.02 -28.31
N ILE A 583 6.74 -14.17 -27.53
CA ILE A 583 7.52 -13.03 -28.06
C ILE A 583 8.62 -13.52 -29.02
N ASN A 584 9.40 -14.52 -28.62
CA ASN A 584 10.46 -15.05 -29.47
C ASN A 584 9.91 -15.66 -30.77
N VAL A 585 8.80 -16.40 -30.68
CA VAL A 585 8.12 -16.97 -31.85
C VAL A 585 7.59 -15.85 -32.77
N ALA A 586 6.95 -14.83 -32.22
CA ALA A 586 6.39 -13.72 -32.99
C ALA A 586 7.48 -12.94 -33.74
N VAL A 587 8.58 -12.60 -33.07
CA VAL A 587 9.72 -11.90 -33.69
C VAL A 587 10.37 -12.77 -34.76
N CYS A 588 10.60 -14.06 -34.49
CA CYS A 588 11.23 -14.94 -35.49
C CYS A 588 10.33 -15.15 -36.73
N ALA A 589 9.01 -15.22 -36.55
CA ALA A 589 8.05 -15.46 -37.63
C ALA A 589 7.83 -14.24 -38.54
N THR A 590 8.09 -13.03 -38.04
CA THR A 590 7.88 -11.75 -38.76
C THR A 590 9.11 -11.30 -39.54
N ILE A 591 10.33 -11.71 -39.14
CA ILE A 591 11.56 -11.34 -39.85
C ILE A 591 11.53 -11.67 -41.37
N PRO A 592 11.16 -12.89 -41.83
CA PRO A 592 11.13 -13.17 -43.27
C PRO A 592 10.05 -12.36 -44.01
N TRP A 593 8.97 -12.03 -43.29
CA TRP A 593 7.81 -11.30 -43.80
C TRP A 593 8.14 -9.83 -44.06
N ASP A 594 8.58 -9.11 -43.04
CA ASP A 594 8.85 -7.69 -43.13
C ASP A 594 10.03 -7.41 -44.05
N SER A 595 11.06 -8.26 -44.01
CA SER A 595 12.20 -8.17 -44.95
C SER A 595 11.73 -8.27 -46.40
N TYR A 596 10.73 -9.12 -46.70
CA TYR A 596 10.14 -9.21 -48.02
C TYR A 596 9.34 -7.96 -48.40
N LEU A 597 8.52 -7.42 -47.49
CA LEU A 597 7.73 -6.20 -47.72
C LEU A 597 8.61 -4.99 -48.05
N ILE A 598 9.71 -4.82 -47.31
CA ILE A 598 10.65 -3.71 -47.49
C ILE A 598 11.40 -3.87 -48.83
N ARG A 599 11.92 -5.07 -49.14
CA ARG A 599 12.68 -5.33 -50.39
C ARG A 599 11.84 -5.14 -51.65
N ASN A 600 10.54 -5.41 -51.57
CA ASN A 600 9.61 -5.23 -52.69
C ASN A 600 8.95 -3.85 -52.71
N ARG A 601 9.40 -2.90 -51.85
CA ARG A 601 8.87 -1.54 -51.73
C ARG A 601 7.35 -1.50 -51.51
N ILE A 602 6.84 -2.43 -50.71
CA ILE A 602 5.46 -2.36 -50.22
C ILE A 602 5.42 -1.41 -49.02
N TRP A 603 6.46 -1.49 -48.17
CA TRP A 603 6.73 -0.55 -47.09
C TRP A 603 7.95 0.31 -47.41
N THR A 604 7.83 1.61 -47.19
CA THR A 604 8.95 2.54 -47.27
C THR A 604 9.02 3.42 -46.03
N TYR A 605 10.24 3.59 -45.53
CA TYR A 605 10.54 4.43 -44.37
C TYR A 605 11.27 5.69 -44.82
N PRO A 606 10.80 6.89 -44.44
CA PRO A 606 11.55 8.12 -44.64
C PRO A 606 12.93 8.05 -43.97
N SER A 607 13.94 8.65 -44.61
CA SER A 607 15.34 8.61 -44.14
C SER A 607 15.56 9.26 -42.77
N ASP A 608 14.60 10.06 -42.31
CA ASP A 608 14.54 10.79 -41.04
C ASP A 608 13.67 10.09 -39.98
N ALA A 609 12.97 8.99 -40.33
CA ALA A 609 12.01 8.33 -39.45
C ALA A 609 12.55 7.09 -38.71
N VAL A 610 13.72 6.57 -39.07
CA VAL A 610 14.32 5.35 -38.47
C VAL A 610 15.74 5.62 -37.97
N VAL A 611 16.17 4.95 -36.88
CA VAL A 611 17.52 5.12 -36.27
C VAL A 611 18.66 4.61 -37.17
N GLY A 612 18.33 4.01 -38.32
CA GLY A 612 19.29 3.53 -39.32
C GLY A 612 19.93 2.16 -38.98
N LEU A 613 19.64 1.60 -37.81
CA LEU A 613 19.99 0.22 -37.47
C LEU A 613 18.93 -0.72 -38.02
N THR A 614 19.33 -1.64 -38.90
CA THR A 614 18.43 -2.63 -39.49
C THR A 614 18.94 -4.04 -39.23
N LEU A 615 18.00 -4.99 -39.13
CA LEU A 615 18.27 -6.42 -39.13
C LEU A 615 17.50 -7.03 -40.32
N PHE A 616 18.23 -7.59 -41.28
CA PHE A 616 17.65 -8.06 -42.56
C PHE A 616 16.78 -7.00 -43.27
N ASP A 617 17.26 -5.75 -43.31
CA ASP A 617 16.58 -4.58 -43.90
C ASP A 617 15.41 -4.01 -43.07
N ILE A 618 15.08 -4.62 -41.92
CA ILE A 618 13.98 -4.19 -41.04
C ILE A 618 14.51 -3.25 -39.95
N PRO A 619 13.91 -2.06 -39.74
CA PRO A 619 14.24 -1.19 -38.61
C PRO A 619 14.08 -1.90 -37.25
N ILE A 620 14.97 -1.67 -36.30
CA ILE A 620 14.89 -2.30 -34.96
C ILE A 620 13.61 -1.91 -34.22
N GLU A 621 13.09 -0.71 -34.46
CA GLU A 621 11.84 -0.19 -33.91
C GLU A 621 10.65 -1.08 -34.31
N GLU A 622 10.64 -1.55 -35.55
CA GLU A 622 9.61 -2.47 -36.06
C GLU A 622 9.73 -3.85 -35.40
N LEU A 623 10.94 -4.36 -35.20
CA LEU A 623 11.14 -5.59 -34.42
C LEU A 623 10.69 -5.44 -32.97
N PHE A 624 10.89 -4.26 -32.37
CA PHE A 624 10.42 -3.96 -31.03
C PHE A 624 8.89 -3.84 -30.95
N PHE A 625 8.22 -3.37 -32.00
CA PHE A 625 6.77 -3.36 -32.09
C PHE A 625 6.19 -4.77 -31.85
N PHE A 626 6.72 -5.80 -32.51
CA PHE A 626 6.27 -7.18 -32.28
C PHE A 626 6.53 -7.68 -30.87
N VAL A 627 7.63 -7.25 -30.23
CA VAL A 627 7.89 -7.55 -28.82
C VAL A 627 6.82 -6.95 -27.92
N ILE A 628 6.59 -5.64 -28.04
CA ILE A 628 5.71 -4.91 -27.12
C ILE A 628 4.23 -5.21 -27.37
N GLN A 629 3.80 -5.39 -28.62
CA GLN A 629 2.45 -5.85 -28.96
C GLN A 629 2.20 -7.23 -28.35
N THR A 630 3.08 -8.19 -28.64
CA THR A 630 2.92 -9.57 -28.16
C THR A 630 2.89 -9.59 -26.64
N TYR A 631 3.76 -8.82 -25.98
CA TYR A 631 3.77 -8.70 -24.52
C TYR A 631 2.44 -8.17 -23.98
N CYS A 632 1.97 -7.02 -24.47
CA CYS A 632 0.73 -6.38 -24.01
C CYS A 632 -0.50 -7.26 -24.23
N THR A 633 -0.67 -7.82 -25.43
CA THR A 633 -1.82 -8.67 -25.77
C THR A 633 -1.80 -9.97 -24.95
N SER A 634 -0.64 -10.60 -24.78
CA SER A 634 -0.50 -11.83 -23.99
C SER A 634 -0.75 -11.58 -22.51
N LEU A 635 -0.29 -10.44 -21.98
CA LEU A 635 -0.49 -10.07 -20.58
C LEU A 635 -1.95 -9.73 -20.31
N LEU A 636 -2.62 -8.99 -21.19
CA LEU A 636 -4.06 -8.73 -21.11
C LEU A 636 -4.87 -10.04 -21.14
N TYR A 637 -4.54 -10.95 -22.06
CA TYR A 637 -5.16 -12.28 -22.10
C TYR A 637 -5.00 -13.00 -20.77
N THR A 638 -3.78 -13.05 -20.23
CA THR A 638 -3.47 -13.72 -18.96
C THR A 638 -4.26 -13.13 -17.79
N ILE A 639 -4.38 -11.80 -17.73
CA ILE A 639 -5.20 -11.12 -16.71
C ILE A 639 -6.67 -11.54 -16.83
N LEU A 640 -7.23 -11.56 -18.04
CA LEU A 640 -8.64 -11.88 -18.28
C LEU A 640 -8.96 -13.36 -18.07
N THR A 641 -8.01 -14.28 -18.27
CA THR A 641 -8.23 -15.72 -18.18
C THR A 641 -7.75 -16.36 -16.87
N LYS A 642 -7.01 -15.65 -16.00
CA LYS A 642 -6.47 -16.18 -14.73
C LYS A 642 -7.50 -16.92 -13.86
N HIS A 643 -8.71 -16.38 -13.79
CA HIS A 643 -9.79 -16.95 -12.98
C HIS A 643 -10.40 -18.23 -13.58
N LEU A 644 -10.08 -18.61 -14.81
CA LEU A 644 -10.59 -19.82 -15.44
C LEU A 644 -9.84 -21.05 -14.93
N LEU A 645 -10.57 -22.15 -14.77
CA LEU A 645 -9.99 -23.46 -14.52
C LEU A 645 -9.88 -24.21 -15.86
N LEU A 646 -8.73 -24.09 -16.52
CA LEU A 646 -8.55 -24.54 -17.90
C LEU A 646 -8.93 -26.02 -18.14
N PRO A 647 -8.64 -27.00 -17.25
CA PRO A 647 -9.06 -28.39 -17.44
C PRO A 647 -10.57 -28.60 -17.63
N ALA A 648 -11.44 -27.73 -17.10
CA ALA A 648 -12.90 -27.84 -17.26
C ALA A 648 -13.38 -27.64 -18.71
N TYR A 649 -12.51 -27.11 -19.59
CA TYR A 649 -12.80 -26.80 -20.98
C TYR A 649 -12.20 -27.82 -21.97
N LEU A 650 -11.60 -28.91 -21.50
CA LEU A 650 -10.98 -29.94 -22.36
C LEU A 650 -11.99 -30.80 -23.12
N LEU A 651 -13.23 -30.92 -22.64
CA LEU A 651 -14.30 -31.62 -23.33
C LEU A 651 -14.92 -30.73 -24.41
N ASP A 652 -14.80 -31.11 -25.69
CA ASP A 652 -16.01 -31.14 -26.51
C ASP A 652 -15.93 -31.91 -27.85
N ARG A 653 -16.92 -32.79 -28.09
CA ARG A 653 -17.25 -33.32 -29.43
C ARG A 653 -18.33 -32.48 -30.14
N SER A 654 -19.06 -31.63 -29.42
CA SER A 654 -20.17 -30.81 -29.93
C SER A 654 -19.71 -29.77 -30.97
N HIS A 655 -18.46 -29.35 -30.89
CA HIS A 655 -17.90 -28.29 -31.74
C HIS A 655 -17.12 -28.80 -32.96
N GLN A 656 -17.11 -30.11 -33.23
CA GLN A 656 -16.34 -30.67 -34.35
C GLN A 656 -16.83 -30.13 -35.70
N PHE A 657 -18.14 -29.97 -35.87
CA PHE A 657 -18.72 -29.37 -37.08
C PHE A 657 -18.26 -27.91 -37.25
N THR A 658 -18.38 -27.09 -36.19
CA THR A 658 -17.93 -25.69 -36.19
C THR A 658 -16.43 -25.56 -36.44
N LYS A 659 -15.60 -26.44 -35.87
CA LYS A 659 -14.16 -26.51 -36.13
C LYS A 659 -13.88 -26.79 -37.60
N ASN A 660 -14.59 -27.73 -38.21
CA ASN A 660 -14.41 -28.08 -39.62
C ASN A 660 -14.83 -26.92 -40.54
N VAL A 661 -15.98 -26.29 -40.27
CA VAL A 661 -16.45 -25.10 -41.00
C VAL A 661 -15.45 -23.95 -40.87
N GLY A 662 -14.94 -23.69 -39.67
CA GLY A 662 -13.88 -22.69 -39.45
C GLY A 662 -12.60 -23.02 -40.21
N SER A 663 -12.19 -24.28 -40.24
CA SER A 663 -11.00 -24.72 -41.00
C SER A 663 -11.19 -24.46 -42.50
N ALA A 664 -12.36 -24.79 -43.05
CA ALA A 664 -12.67 -24.52 -44.46
C ALA A 664 -12.68 -23.01 -44.78
N ALA A 665 -13.23 -22.19 -43.88
CA ALA A 665 -13.23 -20.73 -44.03
C ALA A 665 -11.81 -20.15 -44.03
N ILE A 666 -10.94 -20.60 -43.12
CA ILE A 666 -9.54 -20.16 -43.07
C ILE A 666 -8.78 -20.58 -44.33
N VAL A 667 -8.96 -21.83 -44.80
CA VAL A 667 -8.37 -22.31 -46.07
C VAL A 667 -8.86 -21.48 -47.26
N GLY A 668 -10.15 -21.15 -47.31
CA GLY A 668 -10.71 -20.25 -48.33
C GLY A 668 -10.07 -18.86 -48.30
N GLY A 669 -9.83 -18.30 -47.12
CA GLY A 669 -9.12 -17.03 -46.95
C GLY A 669 -7.66 -17.08 -47.41
N ILE A 670 -6.94 -18.17 -47.13
CA ILE A 670 -5.57 -18.38 -47.64
C ILE A 670 -5.56 -18.45 -49.17
N ALA A 671 -6.50 -19.20 -49.75
CA ALA A 671 -6.62 -19.33 -51.21
C ALA A 671 -6.97 -17.98 -51.87
N PHE A 672 -7.86 -17.22 -51.27
CA PHE A 672 -8.17 -15.86 -51.70
C PHE A 672 -6.94 -14.94 -51.62
N GLY A 673 -6.18 -15.00 -50.53
CA GLY A 673 -4.93 -14.26 -50.39
C GLY A 673 -3.91 -14.63 -51.48
N ALA A 674 -3.76 -15.92 -51.78
CA ALA A 674 -2.87 -16.39 -52.84
C ALA A 674 -3.30 -15.88 -54.23
N ILE A 675 -4.61 -15.85 -54.52
CA ILE A 675 -5.15 -15.26 -55.75
C ILE A 675 -4.81 -13.77 -55.82
N CYS A 676 -4.99 -13.03 -54.72
CA CYS A 676 -4.67 -11.60 -54.64
C CYS A 676 -3.17 -11.32 -54.92
N ILE A 677 -2.27 -12.16 -54.39
CA ILE A 677 -0.82 -12.07 -54.67
C ILE A 677 -0.52 -12.32 -56.16
N LEU A 678 -1.18 -13.32 -56.77
CA LEU A 678 -0.97 -13.67 -58.18
C LEU A 678 -1.47 -12.59 -59.15
N MET A 679 -2.46 -11.79 -58.74
CA MET A 679 -2.99 -10.68 -59.54
C MET A 679 -2.00 -9.51 -59.69
N LYS A 680 -0.95 -9.42 -58.86
CA LYS A 680 0.13 -8.41 -58.92
C LYS A 680 -0.37 -6.97 -59.11
N ASN A 681 -1.43 -6.61 -58.42
CA ASN A 681 -2.10 -5.31 -58.51
C ASN A 681 -2.31 -4.70 -57.11
N SER A 682 -3.28 -3.79 -56.97
CA SER A 682 -3.67 -3.15 -55.70
C SER A 682 -4.09 -4.13 -54.59
N LEU A 683 -4.27 -5.42 -54.86
CA LEU A 683 -4.60 -6.44 -53.86
C LEU A 683 -3.37 -7.14 -53.27
N THR A 684 -2.17 -6.83 -53.76
CA THR A 684 -0.96 -7.57 -53.41
C THR A 684 -0.69 -7.52 -51.90
N TYR A 685 -0.80 -6.35 -51.27
CA TYR A 685 -0.54 -6.22 -49.83
C TYR A 685 -1.56 -6.95 -48.96
N MET A 686 -2.85 -6.82 -49.28
CA MET A 686 -3.92 -7.56 -48.61
C MET A 686 -3.74 -9.08 -48.77
N GLY A 687 -3.43 -9.54 -49.99
CA GLY A 687 -3.23 -10.96 -50.28
C GLY A 687 -2.07 -11.55 -49.48
N LEU A 688 -1.00 -10.76 -49.38
CA LEU A 688 0.16 -11.03 -48.56
C LEU A 688 -0.24 -11.23 -47.08
N ILE A 689 -0.92 -10.25 -46.45
CA ILE A 689 -1.35 -10.35 -45.04
C ILE A 689 -2.19 -11.62 -44.82
N LEU A 690 -3.18 -11.86 -45.68
CA LEU A 690 -4.09 -12.99 -45.55
C LEU A 690 -3.37 -14.34 -45.66
N THR A 691 -2.50 -14.52 -46.66
CA THR A 691 -1.78 -15.79 -46.85
C THR A 691 -0.83 -16.09 -45.69
N TRP A 692 -0.08 -15.10 -45.20
CA TRP A 692 0.84 -15.30 -44.08
C TRP A 692 0.10 -15.54 -42.75
N ALA A 693 -0.79 -14.62 -42.35
CA ALA A 693 -1.44 -14.69 -41.05
C ALA A 693 -2.40 -15.88 -40.95
N LEU A 694 -3.23 -16.12 -41.97
CA LEU A 694 -4.22 -17.20 -41.92
C LEU A 694 -3.57 -18.58 -41.95
N SER A 695 -2.35 -18.73 -42.49
CA SER A 695 -1.60 -19.99 -42.43
C SER A 695 -1.20 -20.33 -40.99
N VAL A 696 -0.75 -19.34 -40.22
CA VAL A 696 -0.44 -19.52 -38.78
C VAL A 696 -1.72 -19.77 -37.98
N VAL A 697 -2.77 -19.01 -38.26
CA VAL A 697 -4.09 -19.19 -37.62
C VAL A 697 -4.65 -20.59 -37.92
N LEU A 698 -4.51 -21.10 -39.15
CA LEU A 698 -4.93 -22.46 -39.51
C LEU A 698 -4.20 -23.50 -38.67
N PHE A 699 -2.88 -23.38 -38.55
CA PHE A 699 -2.08 -24.29 -37.72
C PHE A 699 -2.54 -24.29 -36.26
N GLN A 700 -2.71 -23.10 -35.67
CA GLN A 700 -3.22 -22.95 -34.29
C GLN A 700 -4.65 -23.49 -34.14
N TRP A 701 -5.52 -23.22 -35.10
CA TRP A 701 -6.92 -23.67 -35.13
C TRP A 701 -7.03 -25.19 -35.20
N LEU A 702 -6.18 -25.85 -35.99
CA LEU A 702 -6.15 -27.31 -36.07
C LEU A 702 -5.75 -27.94 -34.72
N LEU A 703 -4.79 -27.33 -34.03
CA LEU A 703 -4.29 -27.79 -32.72
C LEU A 703 -5.29 -27.56 -31.58
N CYS A 704 -5.84 -26.36 -31.46
CA CYS A 704 -6.62 -25.94 -30.29
C CYS A 704 -8.06 -25.49 -30.58
N GLY A 705 -8.56 -25.58 -31.82
CA GLY A 705 -9.86 -25.00 -32.20
C GLY A 705 -11.06 -25.49 -31.37
N SER A 706 -11.11 -26.77 -31.00
CA SER A 706 -12.19 -27.28 -30.12
C SER A 706 -12.10 -26.68 -28.71
N PHE A 707 -10.89 -26.53 -28.17
CA PHE A 707 -10.63 -25.92 -26.87
C PHE A 707 -10.95 -24.41 -26.88
N LEU A 708 -10.54 -23.71 -27.94
CA LEU A 708 -10.85 -22.29 -28.17
C LEU A 708 -12.37 -22.04 -28.17
N LEU A 709 -13.14 -22.90 -28.84
CA LEU A 709 -14.60 -22.79 -28.93
C LEU A 709 -15.30 -23.07 -27.58
N ALA A 710 -14.69 -23.88 -26.72
CA ALA A 710 -15.19 -24.15 -25.37
C ALA A 710 -14.89 -23.01 -24.39
N LEU A 711 -13.85 -22.20 -24.63
CA LEU A 711 -13.49 -21.08 -23.75
C LEU A 711 -14.55 -19.97 -23.75
N PRO A 712 -14.65 -19.19 -22.65
CA PRO A 712 -15.52 -18.03 -22.58
C PRO A 712 -15.21 -16.99 -23.67
N LYS A 713 -16.14 -16.83 -24.63
CA LYS A 713 -15.98 -15.96 -25.80
C LYS A 713 -15.65 -14.51 -25.45
N LYS A 714 -16.20 -14.00 -24.35
CA LYS A 714 -16.01 -12.61 -23.91
C LYS A 714 -14.53 -12.30 -23.62
N GLN A 715 -13.86 -13.15 -22.86
CA GLN A 715 -12.46 -12.97 -22.45
C GLN A 715 -11.53 -13.04 -23.66
N VAL A 716 -11.76 -14.03 -24.53
CA VAL A 716 -11.00 -14.19 -25.78
C VAL A 716 -11.20 -12.99 -26.71
N LEU A 717 -12.46 -12.58 -26.92
CA LEU A 717 -12.78 -11.48 -27.83
C LEU A 717 -12.24 -10.13 -27.33
N ILE A 718 -12.33 -9.85 -26.02
CA ILE A 718 -11.75 -8.62 -25.45
C ILE A 718 -10.22 -8.63 -25.60
N SER A 719 -9.57 -9.78 -25.42
CA SER A 719 -8.11 -9.90 -25.58
C SER A 719 -7.65 -9.63 -27.02
N ILE A 720 -8.52 -9.83 -28.01
CA ILE A 720 -8.24 -9.54 -29.42
C ILE A 720 -8.62 -8.10 -29.74
N LEU A 721 -9.87 -7.71 -29.49
CA LEU A 721 -10.45 -6.45 -29.94
C LEU A 721 -9.86 -5.23 -29.22
N LEU A 722 -9.59 -5.32 -27.90
CA LEU A 722 -9.11 -4.16 -27.16
C LEU A 722 -7.71 -3.73 -27.60
N PRO A 723 -6.70 -4.62 -27.71
CA PRO A 723 -5.42 -4.26 -28.30
C PRO A 723 -5.53 -3.86 -29.77
N THR A 724 -6.41 -4.49 -30.54
CA THR A 724 -6.62 -4.14 -31.96
C THR A 724 -7.11 -2.70 -32.12
N ILE A 725 -8.19 -2.32 -31.43
CA ILE A 725 -8.74 -0.95 -31.47
C ILE A 725 -7.71 0.05 -30.94
N TYR A 726 -6.96 -0.32 -29.90
CA TYR A 726 -5.89 0.52 -29.37
C TYR A 726 -4.81 0.78 -30.40
N LEU A 727 -4.31 -0.26 -31.07
CA LEU A 727 -3.28 -0.12 -32.10
C LEU A 727 -3.78 0.61 -33.34
N TRP A 728 -5.05 0.45 -33.73
CA TRP A 728 -5.66 1.28 -34.78
C TRP A 728 -5.57 2.77 -34.44
N MET A 729 -5.81 3.16 -33.18
CA MET A 729 -5.67 4.56 -32.75
C MET A 729 -4.22 5.02 -32.70
N VAL A 730 -3.29 4.18 -32.22
CA VAL A 730 -1.86 4.52 -32.17
C VAL A 730 -1.28 4.68 -33.58
N ASP A 731 -1.67 3.81 -34.50
CA ASP A 731 -1.20 3.84 -35.88
C ASP A 731 -1.79 5.03 -36.65
N LEU A 732 -3.07 5.34 -36.45
CA LEU A 732 -3.70 6.57 -36.94
C LEU A 732 -2.90 7.83 -36.57
N LEU A 733 -2.46 7.92 -35.31
CA LEU A 733 -1.66 9.04 -34.81
C LEU A 733 -0.23 9.04 -35.37
N SER A 734 0.29 7.88 -35.75
CA SER A 734 1.63 7.72 -36.33
C SER A 734 1.63 8.09 -37.82
N LEU A 735 0.64 7.62 -38.58
CA LEU A 735 0.44 7.97 -39.99
C LEU A 735 0.22 9.49 -40.19
N GLN A 736 -0.51 10.15 -39.30
CA GLN A 736 -0.66 11.62 -39.32
C GLN A 736 0.66 12.39 -39.14
N ARG A 737 1.69 11.73 -38.59
CA ARG A 737 3.03 12.29 -38.37
C ARG A 737 4.04 11.88 -39.44
N GLY A 738 3.65 11.06 -40.42
CA GLY A 738 4.49 10.68 -41.55
C GLY A 738 5.62 9.70 -41.21
N THR A 739 5.48 8.87 -40.17
CA THR A 739 6.54 7.95 -39.71
C THR A 739 6.89 6.84 -40.71
N TRP A 740 5.97 6.45 -41.59
CA TRP A 740 6.21 5.49 -42.69
C TRP A 740 5.04 5.56 -43.69
N VAL A 741 5.21 5.03 -44.91
CA VAL A 741 4.21 5.15 -46.00
C VAL A 741 4.01 3.81 -46.72
N ILE A 742 2.75 3.51 -47.07
CA ILE A 742 2.40 2.40 -47.97
C ILE A 742 2.36 2.91 -49.41
N GLU A 743 3.15 2.28 -50.29
CA GLU A 743 3.32 2.71 -51.68
C GLU A 743 2.03 2.55 -52.53
N LYS A 744 1.71 3.60 -53.29
CA LYS A 744 0.51 3.62 -54.15
C LYS A 744 0.60 2.57 -55.25
N GLY A 745 -0.49 1.84 -55.48
CA GLY A 745 -0.59 0.76 -56.47
C GLY A 745 -0.46 -0.65 -55.90
N THR A 746 -0.16 -0.81 -54.61
CA THR A 746 -0.09 -2.11 -53.92
C THR A 746 -1.21 -2.33 -52.87
N LYS A 747 -2.04 -1.31 -52.63
CA LYS A 747 -3.14 -1.27 -51.65
C LYS A 747 -4.50 -0.93 -52.29
N LEU A 748 -5.58 -1.22 -51.58
CA LEU A 748 -6.99 -1.06 -51.99
C LEU A 748 -7.50 0.38 -51.99
N ASP A 749 -6.77 1.32 -51.38
CA ASP A 749 -7.16 2.73 -51.19
C ASP A 749 -8.49 2.92 -50.43
N ILE A 750 -8.87 1.94 -49.60
CA ILE A 750 -10.02 2.02 -48.68
C ILE A 750 -9.53 2.38 -47.28
N GLN A 751 -10.04 3.46 -46.72
CA GLN A 751 -9.60 3.98 -45.42
C GLN A 751 -10.70 3.98 -44.36
N PHE A 752 -10.38 3.47 -43.18
CA PHE A 752 -11.16 3.59 -41.97
C PHE A 752 -10.85 4.94 -41.29
N TRP A 753 -11.89 5.63 -40.81
CA TRP A 753 -11.78 6.97 -40.20
C TRP A 753 -11.02 8.02 -41.04
N GLY A 754 -10.97 7.84 -42.37
CA GLY A 754 -10.37 8.79 -43.30
C GLY A 754 -8.84 8.81 -43.36
N PHE A 755 -8.15 7.89 -42.65
CA PHE A 755 -6.68 7.89 -42.60
C PHE A 755 -6.04 6.49 -42.40
N LEU A 756 -6.72 5.52 -41.76
CA LEU A 756 -6.16 4.18 -41.53
C LEU A 756 -6.51 3.25 -42.71
N ASP A 757 -5.52 2.73 -43.42
CA ASP A 757 -5.76 1.82 -44.55
C ASP A 757 -6.37 0.48 -44.06
N ILE A 758 -7.28 -0.12 -44.85
CA ILE A 758 -7.98 -1.36 -44.49
C ILE A 758 -7.03 -2.55 -44.28
N GLU A 759 -5.91 -2.57 -45.01
CA GLU A 759 -4.84 -3.55 -44.86
C GLU A 759 -4.23 -3.49 -43.46
N GLU A 760 -3.91 -2.30 -42.95
CA GLU A 760 -3.38 -2.11 -41.59
C GLU A 760 -4.38 -2.51 -40.52
N ALA A 761 -5.63 -2.08 -40.70
CA ALA A 761 -6.70 -2.49 -39.80
C ALA A 761 -6.81 -4.02 -39.71
N THR A 762 -6.68 -4.70 -40.85
CA THR A 762 -6.69 -6.16 -40.98
C THR A 762 -5.44 -6.80 -40.37
N PHE A 763 -4.27 -6.22 -40.58
CA PHE A 763 -2.99 -6.69 -40.02
C PHE A 763 -2.99 -6.66 -38.49
N PHE A 764 -3.37 -5.53 -37.87
CA PHE A 764 -3.46 -5.45 -36.40
C PHE A 764 -4.50 -6.40 -35.81
N PHE A 765 -5.62 -6.60 -36.51
CA PHE A 765 -6.63 -7.58 -36.09
C PHE A 765 -6.08 -9.00 -36.15
N LEU A 766 -5.53 -9.43 -37.29
CA LEU A 766 -5.05 -10.80 -37.48
C LEU A 766 -3.80 -11.11 -36.64
N SER A 767 -2.89 -10.15 -36.45
CA SER A 767 -1.73 -10.32 -35.56
C SER A 767 -2.17 -10.53 -34.10
N ASN A 768 -3.14 -9.76 -33.59
CA ASN A 768 -3.69 -9.99 -32.25
C ASN A 768 -4.47 -11.32 -32.15
N VAL A 769 -5.16 -11.75 -33.22
CA VAL A 769 -5.75 -13.09 -33.30
C VAL A 769 -4.65 -14.15 -33.16
N MET A 770 -3.55 -14.04 -33.90
CA MET A 770 -2.42 -14.99 -33.84
C MET A 770 -1.79 -15.06 -32.44
N VAL A 771 -1.62 -13.92 -31.76
CA VAL A 771 -1.08 -13.87 -30.39
C VAL A 771 -2.02 -14.55 -29.42
N VAL A 772 -3.32 -14.23 -29.45
CA VAL A 772 -4.31 -14.82 -28.54
C VAL A 772 -4.49 -16.32 -28.80
N LEU A 773 -4.54 -16.76 -30.05
CA LEU A 773 -4.59 -18.19 -30.40
C LEU A 773 -3.30 -18.92 -30.00
N GLY A 774 -2.14 -18.25 -30.06
CA GLY A 774 -0.88 -18.75 -29.54
C GLY A 774 -0.94 -19.02 -28.03
N MET A 775 -1.46 -18.05 -27.26
CA MET A 775 -1.70 -18.22 -25.83
C MET A 775 -2.69 -19.35 -25.53
N VAL A 776 -3.80 -19.44 -26.28
CA VAL A 776 -4.79 -20.52 -26.14
C VAL A 776 -4.18 -21.89 -26.45
N THR A 777 -3.27 -21.97 -27.43
CA THR A 777 -2.57 -23.22 -27.76
C THR A 777 -1.68 -23.68 -26.61
N MET A 778 -0.94 -22.76 -25.98
CA MET A 778 -0.14 -23.07 -24.79
C MET A 778 -1.02 -23.47 -23.59
N ASP A 779 -2.12 -22.75 -23.36
CA ASP A 779 -3.08 -23.05 -22.30
C ASP A 779 -3.75 -24.41 -22.50
N HIS A 780 -4.03 -24.81 -23.73
CA HIS A 780 -4.54 -26.14 -24.05
C HIS A 780 -3.54 -27.24 -23.68
N ALA A 781 -2.26 -27.05 -24.01
CA ALA A 781 -1.21 -28.00 -23.66
C ALA A 781 -1.01 -28.11 -22.14
N ILE A 782 -1.05 -26.98 -21.42
CA ILE A 782 -0.95 -26.92 -19.96
C ILE A 782 -2.18 -27.54 -19.30
N ALA A 783 -3.39 -27.27 -19.78
CA ALA A 783 -4.63 -27.84 -19.26
C ALA A 783 -4.60 -29.38 -19.33
N LEU A 784 -4.03 -29.94 -20.40
CA LEU A 784 -3.85 -31.38 -20.54
C LEU A 784 -2.81 -31.94 -19.58
N ALA A 785 -1.69 -31.23 -19.36
CA ALA A 785 -0.72 -31.62 -18.35
C ALA A 785 -1.31 -31.55 -16.92
N GLN A 786 -2.11 -30.53 -16.61
CA GLN A 786 -2.83 -30.41 -15.34
C GLN A 786 -3.84 -31.54 -15.16
N TYR A 787 -4.57 -31.91 -16.22
CA TYR A 787 -5.45 -33.07 -16.21
C TYR A 787 -4.69 -34.36 -15.87
N ASP A 788 -3.53 -34.59 -16.49
CA ASP A 788 -2.71 -35.77 -16.22
C ASP A 788 -2.21 -35.80 -14.75
N ILE A 789 -1.85 -34.65 -14.18
CA ILE A 789 -1.44 -34.54 -12.77
C ILE A 789 -2.61 -34.87 -11.84
N VAL A 790 -3.78 -34.26 -12.08
CA VAL A 790 -4.96 -34.42 -11.23
C VAL A 790 -5.53 -35.85 -11.30
N THR A 791 -5.35 -36.53 -12.43
CA THR A 791 -5.76 -37.94 -12.61
C THR A 791 -4.69 -38.96 -12.25
N SER A 792 -3.46 -38.54 -11.94
CA SER A 792 -2.38 -39.44 -11.54
C SER A 792 -2.53 -39.97 -10.10
N GLU A 793 -2.05 -41.19 -9.87
CA GLU A 793 -2.11 -41.86 -8.55
C GLU A 793 -1.08 -41.33 -7.54
N SER A 794 -0.06 -40.58 -8.00
CA SER A 794 0.99 -40.03 -7.15
C SER A 794 0.66 -38.58 -6.74
N PRO A 795 0.59 -38.24 -5.45
CA PRO A 795 0.35 -36.88 -4.99
C PRO A 795 1.52 -35.93 -5.35
N GLY A 796 1.21 -34.65 -5.55
CA GLY A 796 2.19 -33.54 -5.46
C GLY A 796 3.20 -33.38 -6.60
N LYS A 797 2.94 -33.86 -7.82
CA LYS A 797 3.84 -33.54 -8.95
C LYS A 797 3.63 -32.10 -9.43
N SER A 798 4.69 -31.31 -9.40
CA SER A 798 4.75 -30.04 -10.11
C SER A 798 4.47 -30.23 -11.60
N LEU A 799 4.01 -29.17 -12.28
CA LEU A 799 3.95 -29.17 -13.75
C LEU A 799 5.31 -29.60 -14.35
N PRO A 800 5.32 -30.50 -15.35
CA PRO A 800 6.53 -30.80 -16.11
C PRO A 800 7.11 -29.54 -16.76
N SER A 801 8.37 -29.59 -17.18
CA SER A 801 8.97 -28.47 -17.91
C SER A 801 8.17 -28.18 -19.18
N LEU A 802 8.13 -26.90 -19.60
CA LEU A 802 7.39 -26.50 -20.80
C LEU A 802 7.84 -27.25 -22.07
N GLY A 803 9.12 -27.62 -22.15
CA GLY A 803 9.64 -28.46 -23.23
C GLY A 803 9.03 -29.87 -23.24
N GLN A 804 8.86 -30.48 -22.07
CA GLN A 804 8.19 -31.79 -21.94
C GLN A 804 6.69 -31.70 -22.26
N ILE A 805 6.03 -30.63 -21.82
CA ILE A 805 4.61 -30.38 -22.13
C ILE A 805 4.44 -30.21 -23.65
N ALA A 806 5.28 -29.40 -24.30
CA ALA A 806 5.28 -29.21 -25.74
C ALA A 806 5.55 -30.52 -26.49
N TRP A 807 6.56 -31.29 -26.06
CA TRP A 807 6.88 -32.58 -26.66
C TRP A 807 5.74 -33.60 -26.56
N SER A 808 5.09 -33.71 -25.39
CA SER A 808 3.92 -34.57 -25.20
C SER A 808 2.72 -34.09 -26.02
N TYR A 809 2.55 -32.77 -26.17
CA TYR A 809 1.48 -32.18 -26.97
C TYR A 809 1.65 -32.48 -28.47
N ILE A 810 2.88 -32.41 -28.98
CA ILE A 810 3.20 -32.69 -30.38
C ILE A 810 3.16 -34.18 -30.69
N THR A 811 3.71 -35.02 -29.82
CA THR A 811 3.81 -36.48 -30.04
C THR A 811 2.50 -37.23 -29.75
N GLN A 812 1.47 -36.54 -29.24
CA GLN A 812 0.16 -37.11 -28.86
C GLN A 812 0.25 -38.32 -27.89
N GLN A 813 1.35 -38.44 -27.13
CA GLN A 813 1.52 -39.51 -26.13
C GLN A 813 0.68 -39.23 -24.89
N ARG A 814 -0.60 -39.62 -24.89
CA ARG A 814 -1.57 -39.26 -23.83
C ARG A 814 -2.56 -40.37 -23.50
N LYS A 815 -3.06 -40.34 -22.26
CA LYS A 815 -4.17 -41.19 -21.82
C LYS A 815 -5.49 -40.67 -22.42
N PRO A 816 -6.46 -41.55 -22.73
CA PRO A 816 -7.79 -41.11 -23.15
C PRO A 816 -8.45 -40.30 -22.03
N LEU A 817 -9.14 -39.22 -22.41
CA LEU A 817 -9.83 -38.34 -21.47
C LEU A 817 -11.07 -39.06 -20.88
N ASP A 818 -11.12 -39.13 -19.56
CA ASP A 818 -12.31 -39.54 -18.81
C ASP A 818 -13.39 -38.45 -18.89
N VAL A 819 -14.44 -38.73 -19.66
CA VAL A 819 -15.56 -37.82 -19.89
C VAL A 819 -16.35 -37.56 -18.61
N GLY A 820 -16.59 -38.58 -17.78
CA GLY A 820 -17.36 -38.44 -16.55
C GLY A 820 -16.65 -37.55 -15.54
N PHE A 821 -15.32 -37.68 -15.42
CA PHE A 821 -14.52 -36.81 -14.57
C PHE A 821 -14.60 -35.34 -15.00
N LEU A 822 -14.44 -35.07 -16.30
CA LEU A 822 -14.41 -33.70 -16.81
C LEU A 822 -15.81 -33.04 -16.78
N GLU A 823 -16.88 -33.80 -16.99
CA GLU A 823 -18.26 -33.33 -16.78
C GLU A 823 -18.52 -33.00 -15.31
N GLY A 824 -18.08 -33.87 -14.40
CA GLY A 824 -18.13 -33.65 -12.95
C GLY A 824 -17.36 -32.40 -12.52
N LEU A 825 -16.15 -32.19 -13.06
CA LEU A 825 -15.35 -31.00 -12.82
C LEU A 825 -16.05 -29.73 -13.33
N ARG A 826 -16.61 -29.77 -14.54
CA ARG A 826 -17.36 -28.64 -15.11
C ARG A 826 -18.60 -28.31 -14.26
N ALA A 827 -19.31 -29.31 -13.78
CA ALA A 827 -20.45 -29.14 -12.89
C ALA A 827 -20.03 -28.48 -11.56
N ALA A 828 -18.96 -28.97 -10.92
CA ALA A 828 -18.43 -28.42 -9.67
C ALA A 828 -18.00 -26.95 -9.83
N VAL A 829 -17.29 -26.62 -10.91
CA VAL A 829 -16.88 -25.24 -11.24
C VAL A 829 -18.10 -24.33 -11.44
N THR A 830 -19.07 -24.78 -12.24
CA THR A 830 -20.27 -24.01 -12.56
C THR A 830 -21.06 -23.70 -11.29
N GLU A 831 -21.26 -24.71 -10.45
CA GLU A 831 -22.03 -24.56 -9.22
C GLU A 831 -21.33 -23.64 -8.22
N LEU A 832 -20.02 -23.82 -8.01
CA LEU A 832 -19.26 -22.97 -7.11
C LEU A 832 -19.22 -21.50 -7.60
N SER A 833 -19.04 -21.27 -8.90
CA SER A 833 -19.03 -19.92 -9.48
C SER A 833 -20.36 -19.18 -9.32
N ARG A 834 -21.48 -19.92 -9.33
CA ARG A 834 -22.84 -19.39 -9.22
C ARG A 834 -23.25 -19.17 -7.76
N LYS A 835 -23.04 -20.17 -6.90
CA LYS A 835 -23.53 -20.17 -5.51
C LYS A 835 -22.54 -19.61 -4.50
N SER A 836 -21.22 -19.71 -4.73
CA SER A 836 -20.19 -19.24 -3.79
C SER A 836 -19.05 -18.49 -4.49
N GLN A 837 -19.37 -17.31 -5.01
CA GLN A 837 -18.41 -16.44 -5.72
C GLN A 837 -17.13 -16.15 -4.89
N SER A 838 -17.23 -16.06 -3.57
CA SER A 838 -16.05 -15.78 -2.72
C SER A 838 -15.10 -16.97 -2.65
N MET A 839 -15.62 -18.21 -2.53
CA MET A 839 -14.80 -19.41 -2.56
C MET A 839 -14.24 -19.67 -3.96
N TYR A 840 -15.04 -19.43 -5.01
CA TYR A 840 -14.59 -19.56 -6.40
C TYR A 840 -13.44 -18.60 -6.74
N LEU A 841 -13.61 -17.30 -6.44
CA LEU A 841 -12.56 -16.30 -6.66
C LEU A 841 -11.36 -16.52 -5.72
N GLY A 842 -11.59 -16.94 -4.48
CA GLY A 842 -10.53 -17.31 -3.53
C GLY A 842 -9.65 -18.45 -4.07
N SER A 843 -10.28 -19.48 -4.64
CA SER A 843 -9.58 -20.62 -5.25
C SER A 843 -8.73 -20.21 -6.47
N ALA A 844 -9.07 -19.13 -7.17
CA ALA A 844 -8.36 -18.69 -8.37
C ALA A 844 -6.93 -18.22 -8.12
N MET A 845 -6.58 -17.94 -6.86
CA MET A 845 -5.23 -17.56 -6.45
C MET A 845 -4.34 -18.78 -6.16
N PHE A 846 -4.91 -19.97 -6.01
CA PHE A 846 -4.18 -21.23 -5.84
C PHE A 846 -3.78 -21.82 -7.20
N GLN A 847 -2.67 -22.54 -7.25
CA GLN A 847 -2.10 -23.08 -8.50
C GLN A 847 -2.37 -24.59 -8.66
N ASP A 848 -2.33 -25.04 -9.92
CA ASP A 848 -2.24 -26.45 -10.34
C ASP A 848 -3.28 -27.41 -9.74
N GLY A 849 -2.85 -28.61 -9.33
CA GLY A 849 -3.72 -29.66 -8.81
C GLY A 849 -4.40 -29.29 -7.49
N LEU A 850 -3.76 -28.45 -6.68
CA LEU A 850 -4.34 -27.97 -5.42
C LEU A 850 -5.65 -27.21 -5.67
N ARG A 851 -5.67 -26.35 -6.69
CA ARG A 851 -6.89 -25.60 -7.06
C ARG A 851 -8.05 -26.51 -7.45
N VAL A 852 -7.77 -27.60 -8.17
CA VAL A 852 -8.82 -28.56 -8.59
C VAL A 852 -9.38 -29.32 -7.39
N ASP A 853 -8.51 -29.82 -6.52
CA ASP A 853 -8.92 -30.54 -5.32
C ASP A 853 -9.70 -29.64 -4.35
N LEU A 854 -9.31 -28.36 -4.22
CA LEU A 854 -10.06 -27.36 -3.44
C LEU A 854 -11.46 -27.12 -4.00
N ILE A 855 -11.61 -27.07 -5.34
CA ILE A 855 -12.93 -26.91 -5.97
C ILE A 855 -13.82 -28.12 -5.67
N PHE A 856 -13.28 -29.34 -5.66
CA PHE A 856 -14.06 -30.52 -5.26
C PHE A 856 -14.47 -30.47 -3.79
N LEU A 857 -13.56 -30.12 -2.89
CA LEU A 857 -13.88 -29.96 -1.46
C LEU A 857 -14.98 -28.92 -1.25
N TYR A 858 -14.82 -27.72 -1.82
CA TYR A 858 -15.81 -26.64 -1.67
C TYR A 858 -17.14 -26.94 -2.37
N SER A 859 -17.11 -27.63 -3.51
CA SER A 859 -18.33 -28.08 -4.19
C SER A 859 -19.09 -29.10 -3.35
N PHE A 860 -18.40 -30.06 -2.72
CA PHE A 860 -19.03 -31.01 -1.80
C PHE A 860 -19.67 -30.26 -0.63
N CYS A 861 -18.90 -29.41 0.08
CA CYS A 861 -19.40 -28.64 1.22
C CYS A 861 -20.65 -27.82 0.85
N ARG A 862 -20.67 -27.20 -0.34
CA ARG A 862 -21.83 -26.41 -0.76
C ARG A 862 -23.04 -27.25 -1.13
N ILE A 863 -22.85 -28.39 -1.81
CA ILE A 863 -23.96 -29.26 -2.22
C ILE A 863 -24.67 -29.86 -1.01
N ILE A 864 -23.91 -30.32 0.00
CA ILE A 864 -24.53 -30.87 1.21
C ILE A 864 -25.24 -29.79 2.04
N ASP A 865 -24.66 -28.60 2.15
CA ASP A 865 -25.26 -27.42 2.80
C ASP A 865 -26.61 -27.06 2.15
N ASP A 866 -26.66 -27.01 0.81
CA ASP A 866 -27.91 -26.77 0.07
C ASP A 866 -28.94 -27.88 0.27
N LEU A 867 -28.51 -29.15 0.29
CA LEU A 867 -29.42 -30.29 0.51
C LEU A 867 -30.03 -30.29 1.92
N VAL A 868 -29.32 -29.73 2.91
CA VAL A 868 -29.81 -29.60 4.28
C VAL A 868 -30.70 -28.36 4.42
N ASP A 869 -30.28 -27.21 3.87
CA ASP A 869 -31.00 -25.93 4.00
C ASP A 869 -32.27 -25.86 3.14
N GLU A 870 -32.29 -26.47 1.95
CA GLU A 870 -33.41 -26.46 1.01
C GLU A 870 -34.29 -27.73 1.11
N ALA A 871 -34.07 -28.59 2.12
CA ALA A 871 -34.87 -29.79 2.31
C ALA A 871 -36.34 -29.47 2.61
N PRO A 872 -37.32 -30.19 2.03
CA PRO A 872 -38.73 -29.94 2.27
C PRO A 872 -39.20 -30.41 3.65
N SER A 873 -38.43 -31.25 4.35
CA SER A 873 -38.69 -31.65 5.73
C SER A 873 -37.40 -32.05 6.45
N ARG A 874 -37.44 -32.02 7.79
CA ARG A 874 -36.31 -32.42 8.65
C ARG A 874 -35.89 -33.86 8.40
N GLU A 875 -36.85 -34.76 8.16
CA GLU A 875 -36.57 -36.17 7.88
C GLU A 875 -35.77 -36.34 6.59
N LYS A 876 -36.06 -35.57 5.54
CA LYS A 876 -35.30 -35.62 4.27
C LYS A 876 -33.89 -35.03 4.40
N ALA A 877 -33.72 -33.99 5.20
CA ALA A 877 -32.39 -33.46 5.50
C ALA A 877 -31.54 -34.50 6.26
N GLN A 878 -32.13 -35.18 7.24
CA GLN A 878 -31.49 -36.26 7.99
C GLN A 878 -31.17 -37.48 7.10
N GLU A 879 -32.05 -37.83 6.17
CA GLU A 879 -31.79 -38.86 5.16
C GLU A 879 -30.59 -38.49 4.30
N SER A 880 -30.50 -37.24 3.85
CA SER A 880 -29.38 -36.72 3.04
C SER A 880 -28.05 -36.75 3.79
N ILE A 881 -28.04 -36.38 5.09
CA ILE A 881 -26.84 -36.47 5.95
C ILE A 881 -26.40 -37.92 6.13
N LYS A 882 -27.36 -38.82 6.39
CA LYS A 882 -27.08 -40.26 6.57
C LYS A 882 -26.53 -40.88 5.29
N GLU A 883 -27.12 -40.54 4.14
CA GLU A 883 -26.64 -40.98 2.84
C GLU A 883 -25.22 -40.47 2.57
N ALA A 884 -24.96 -39.17 2.79
CA ALA A 884 -23.63 -38.59 2.64
C ALA A 884 -22.58 -39.32 3.49
N SER A 885 -22.90 -39.63 4.74
CA SER A 885 -22.03 -40.37 5.67
C SER A 885 -21.71 -41.78 5.14
N GLN A 886 -22.73 -42.53 4.68
CA GLN A 886 -22.53 -43.87 4.12
C GLN A 886 -21.65 -43.86 2.87
N VAL A 887 -21.88 -42.92 1.96
CA VAL A 887 -21.12 -42.78 0.72
C VAL A 887 -19.70 -42.32 1.00
N LEU A 888 -19.48 -41.42 1.96
CA LEU A 888 -18.14 -41.02 2.42
C LEU A 888 -17.37 -42.22 3.00
N HIS A 889 -17.99 -43.01 3.87
CA HIS A 889 -17.35 -44.22 4.40
C HIS A 889 -16.96 -45.20 3.29
N TRP A 890 -17.83 -45.41 2.30
CA TRP A 890 -17.49 -46.20 1.13
C TRP A 890 -16.30 -45.60 0.37
N ARG A 891 -16.36 -44.31 0.04
CA ARG A 891 -15.34 -43.61 -0.76
C ARG A 891 -13.95 -43.69 -0.12
N PHE A 892 -13.86 -43.47 1.19
CA PHE A 892 -12.61 -43.49 1.94
C PHE A 892 -12.16 -44.90 2.37
N SER A 893 -13.04 -45.91 2.31
CA SER A 893 -12.66 -47.33 2.52
C SER A 893 -11.90 -47.94 1.33
N THR A 894 -12.05 -47.36 0.14
CA THR A 894 -11.38 -47.85 -1.07
C THR A 894 -9.95 -47.33 -1.14
N LYS A 895 -8.95 -48.24 -1.18
CA LYS A 895 -7.54 -47.87 -1.45
C LYS A 895 -7.30 -47.38 -2.89
N SER A 896 -8.33 -47.42 -3.75
CA SER A 896 -8.24 -46.96 -5.14
C SER A 896 -8.49 -45.46 -5.21
N PRO A 897 -7.61 -44.68 -5.86
CA PRO A 897 -7.69 -43.23 -5.86
C PRO A 897 -9.00 -42.70 -6.46
N ARG A 898 -9.65 -43.40 -7.40
CA ARG A 898 -11.00 -43.07 -7.93
C ARG A 898 -11.68 -44.31 -8.52
N LYS A 899 -12.58 -44.97 -7.79
CA LYS A 899 -13.52 -45.95 -8.38
C LYS A 899 -14.72 -45.21 -8.99
N PRO A 900 -15.25 -45.62 -10.16
CA PRO A 900 -16.45 -45.02 -10.74
C PRO A 900 -17.63 -45.12 -9.76
N LEU A 901 -18.49 -44.10 -9.74
CA LEU A 901 -19.77 -44.11 -9.00
C LEU A 901 -20.60 -45.37 -9.31
N TYR A 902 -20.47 -45.90 -10.52
CA TYR A 902 -21.10 -47.13 -10.99
C TYR A 902 -20.75 -48.39 -10.15
N ASP A 903 -19.57 -48.46 -9.55
CA ASP A 903 -19.17 -49.59 -8.68
C ASP A 903 -19.90 -49.56 -7.33
N TYR A 904 -20.22 -48.37 -6.81
CA TYR A 904 -21.06 -48.21 -5.62
C TYR A 904 -22.50 -48.62 -5.91
N LEU A 905 -23.07 -48.10 -7.02
CA LEU A 905 -24.43 -48.42 -7.47
C LEU A 905 -24.61 -49.91 -7.81
N LYS A 906 -23.55 -50.62 -8.20
CA LYS A 906 -23.56 -52.10 -8.37
C LYS A 906 -23.45 -52.88 -7.07
N ALA A 907 -22.79 -52.32 -6.05
CA ALA A 907 -22.60 -52.97 -4.76
C ALA A 907 -23.84 -52.83 -3.86
N ASP A 908 -24.62 -51.77 -4.04
CA ASP A 908 -25.91 -51.58 -3.41
C ASP A 908 -26.98 -52.40 -4.15
N LYS A 909 -27.31 -53.58 -3.61
CA LYS A 909 -28.27 -54.53 -4.22
C LYS A 909 -29.74 -54.16 -3.98
N ASP A 910 -30.02 -53.11 -3.22
CA ASP A 910 -31.33 -52.84 -2.61
C ASP A 910 -32.16 -51.72 -3.27
N ASP A 911 -31.69 -51.10 -4.36
CA ASP A 911 -32.44 -50.09 -5.14
C ASP A 911 -33.03 -48.93 -4.28
N LYS A 912 -32.34 -48.56 -3.19
CA LYS A 912 -32.80 -47.58 -2.17
C LYS A 912 -32.42 -46.13 -2.46
N LEU A 913 -31.68 -45.85 -3.53
CA LEU A 913 -31.18 -44.51 -3.84
C LEU A 913 -32.18 -43.72 -4.72
N SER A 914 -32.72 -42.64 -4.17
CA SER A 914 -33.68 -41.77 -4.87
C SER A 914 -33.03 -41.04 -6.06
N ALA A 915 -33.83 -40.68 -7.07
CA ALA A 915 -33.35 -39.88 -8.21
C ALA A 915 -32.81 -38.48 -7.82
N ASN A 916 -33.13 -38.00 -6.60
CA ASN A 916 -32.68 -36.70 -6.06
C ASN A 916 -31.25 -36.70 -5.52
N SER A 917 -30.61 -37.86 -5.38
CA SER A 917 -29.31 -38.05 -4.71
C SER A 917 -28.09 -37.96 -5.64
N THR A 918 -28.32 -37.82 -6.95
CA THR A 918 -27.28 -37.83 -8.00
C THR A 918 -26.21 -36.73 -7.84
N PRO A 919 -26.53 -35.46 -7.52
CA PRO A 919 -25.52 -34.41 -7.36
C PRO A 919 -24.58 -34.64 -6.17
N LEU A 920 -25.13 -35.12 -5.04
CA LEU A 920 -24.37 -35.45 -3.83
C LEU A 920 -23.38 -36.58 -4.09
N LEU A 921 -23.86 -37.68 -4.67
CA LEU A 921 -23.05 -38.83 -5.06
C LEU A 921 -21.89 -38.44 -5.99
N ASN A 922 -22.17 -37.63 -7.01
CA ASN A 922 -21.16 -37.13 -7.94
C ASN A 922 -20.11 -36.27 -7.24
N SER A 923 -20.52 -35.40 -6.31
CA SER A 923 -19.59 -34.54 -5.56
C SER A 923 -18.65 -35.35 -4.66
N ILE A 924 -19.15 -36.40 -3.99
CA ILE A 924 -18.35 -37.28 -3.12
C ILE A 924 -17.41 -38.15 -3.95
N ALA A 925 -17.85 -38.64 -5.12
CA ALA A 925 -17.01 -39.43 -6.01
C ALA A 925 -15.75 -38.67 -6.49
N LEU A 926 -15.88 -37.35 -6.68
CA LEU A 926 -14.79 -36.48 -7.13
C LEU A 926 -13.79 -36.11 -6.01
N LEU A 927 -14.15 -36.28 -4.73
CA LEU A 927 -13.27 -35.94 -3.62
C LEU A 927 -11.94 -36.73 -3.69
N PRO A 928 -10.78 -36.08 -3.43
CA PRO A 928 -9.48 -36.74 -3.44
C PRO A 928 -9.25 -37.52 -2.14
N ALA A 929 -9.87 -38.70 -2.01
CA ALA A 929 -9.83 -39.53 -0.79
C ALA A 929 -8.42 -39.98 -0.34
N SER A 930 -7.42 -39.94 -1.23
CA SER A 930 -6.02 -40.21 -0.88
C SER A 930 -5.28 -39.02 -0.24
N ARG A 931 -5.87 -37.83 -0.26
CA ARG A 931 -5.26 -36.56 0.20
C ARG A 931 -6.04 -35.87 1.32
N LEU A 932 -7.26 -36.33 1.57
CA LEU A 932 -8.12 -35.87 2.65
C LEU A 932 -8.26 -36.95 3.71
N SER A 933 -8.59 -36.55 4.93
CA SER A 933 -9.06 -37.45 5.98
C SER A 933 -10.59 -37.46 6.06
N LEU A 934 -11.14 -38.61 6.47
CA LEU A 934 -12.58 -38.79 6.60
C LEU A 934 -13.16 -38.00 7.79
N GLY A 935 -12.38 -37.83 8.87
CA GLY A 935 -12.81 -37.23 10.14
C GLY A 935 -13.45 -35.84 9.98
N PRO A 936 -12.75 -34.84 9.43
CA PRO A 936 -13.28 -33.49 9.24
C PRO A 936 -14.57 -33.45 8.41
N LEU A 937 -14.71 -34.34 7.41
CA LEU A 937 -15.93 -34.41 6.60
C LEU A 937 -17.13 -34.95 7.39
N LEU A 938 -16.92 -35.92 8.28
CA LEU A 938 -17.97 -36.43 9.17
C LEU A 938 -18.31 -35.44 10.28
N GLU A 939 -17.33 -34.68 10.79
CA GLU A 939 -17.57 -33.59 11.73
C GLU A 939 -18.38 -32.46 11.09
N LEU A 940 -18.16 -32.16 9.81
CA LEU A 940 -18.98 -31.23 9.04
C LEU A 940 -20.45 -31.70 8.97
N LEU A 941 -20.69 -32.97 8.68
CA LEU A 941 -22.04 -33.56 8.74
C LEU A 941 -22.67 -33.43 10.13
N SER A 942 -21.86 -33.61 11.19
CA SER A 942 -22.30 -33.42 12.58
C SER A 942 -22.61 -31.96 12.91
N GLY A 943 -22.07 -30.99 12.15
CA GLY A 943 -22.44 -29.58 12.21
C GLY A 943 -23.83 -29.33 11.61
N PHE A 944 -24.12 -29.93 10.45
CA PHE A 944 -25.45 -29.87 9.84
C PHE A 944 -26.53 -30.56 10.69
N ASP A 945 -26.18 -31.66 11.39
CA ASP A 945 -27.08 -32.26 12.37
C ASP A 945 -27.46 -31.28 13.49
N MET A 946 -26.54 -30.39 13.90
CA MET A 946 -26.86 -29.33 14.86
C MET A 946 -27.82 -28.29 14.26
N ASP A 947 -27.69 -27.96 12.97
CA ASP A 947 -28.59 -27.04 12.28
C ASP A 947 -30.04 -27.57 12.21
N LEU A 948 -30.21 -28.89 12.17
CA LEU A 948 -31.53 -29.53 12.21
C LEU A 948 -32.19 -29.54 13.60
N LEU A 949 -31.45 -29.18 14.66
CA LEU A 949 -32.00 -29.06 16.02
C LEU A 949 -32.72 -27.73 16.25
N PHE A 950 -32.59 -26.75 15.35
CA PHE A 950 -33.34 -25.50 15.45
C PHE A 950 -34.82 -25.74 15.16
N SER A 951 -35.68 -25.46 16.14
CA SER A 951 -37.14 -25.46 15.97
C SER A 951 -37.77 -24.36 16.81
N ALA A 952 -38.27 -23.32 16.13
CA ALA A 952 -39.03 -22.27 16.79
C ALA A 952 -40.36 -22.78 17.37
N GLU A 953 -41.01 -23.73 16.69
CA GLU A 953 -42.28 -24.35 17.13
C GLU A 953 -42.12 -25.15 18.42
N ASN A 954 -41.01 -25.89 18.56
CA ASN A 954 -40.72 -26.70 19.74
C ASN A 954 -39.85 -25.98 20.78
N HIS A 955 -39.52 -24.70 20.57
CA HIS A 955 -38.57 -23.92 21.37
C HIS A 955 -37.20 -24.60 21.55
N GLU A 956 -36.75 -25.34 20.56
CA GLU A 956 -35.45 -26.03 20.57
C GLU A 956 -34.37 -25.16 19.91
N PHE A 957 -33.41 -24.71 20.71
CA PHE A 957 -32.25 -23.94 20.27
C PHE A 957 -30.96 -24.61 20.78
N PRO A 958 -30.15 -25.22 19.90
CA PRO A 958 -29.00 -26.02 20.30
C PRO A 958 -27.84 -25.20 20.87
N ILE A 959 -27.72 -23.91 20.51
CA ILE A 959 -26.63 -23.04 20.97
C ILE A 959 -27.01 -22.39 22.32
N LYS A 960 -26.74 -23.11 23.42
CA LYS A 960 -27.10 -22.66 24.77
C LYS A 960 -25.98 -21.84 25.42
N THR A 961 -24.74 -22.30 25.25
CA THR A 961 -23.53 -21.75 25.85
C THR A 961 -22.52 -21.31 24.79
N GLU A 962 -21.49 -20.60 25.22
CA GLU A 962 -20.37 -20.22 24.36
C GLU A 962 -19.60 -21.46 23.84
N ASN A 963 -19.50 -22.52 24.64
CA ASN A 963 -18.90 -23.78 24.22
C ASN A 963 -19.69 -24.44 23.08
N ASP A 964 -21.02 -24.38 23.12
CA ASP A 964 -21.86 -24.93 22.03
C ASP A 964 -21.62 -24.18 20.71
N LEU A 965 -21.44 -22.86 20.79
CA LEU A 965 -21.07 -22.02 19.66
C LEU A 965 -19.66 -22.35 19.12
N GLU A 966 -18.69 -22.59 20.01
CA GLU A 966 -17.34 -23.03 19.63
C GLU A 966 -17.35 -24.39 18.90
N VAL A 967 -18.10 -25.36 19.44
CA VAL A 967 -18.27 -26.69 18.84
C VAL A 967 -18.94 -26.58 17.47
N TYR A 968 -20.00 -25.78 17.35
CA TYR A 968 -20.64 -25.53 16.05
C TYR A 968 -19.66 -24.93 15.04
N ALA A 969 -18.99 -23.83 15.41
CA ALA A 969 -18.04 -23.15 14.54
C ALA A 969 -16.86 -24.04 14.13
N HIS A 970 -16.40 -24.92 15.03
CA HIS A 970 -15.38 -25.91 14.74
C HIS A 970 -15.87 -26.92 13.69
N ARG A 971 -17.05 -27.51 13.90
CA ARG A 971 -17.63 -28.53 13.02
C ARG A 971 -17.91 -28.02 11.62
N VAL A 972 -18.31 -26.76 11.45
CA VAL A 972 -18.64 -26.19 10.13
C VAL A 972 -17.43 -25.59 9.41
N ALA A 973 -16.88 -24.49 9.90
CA ALA A 973 -15.82 -23.76 9.19
C ALA A 973 -14.41 -24.26 9.57
N GLY A 974 -14.24 -24.73 10.82
CA GLY A 974 -12.97 -25.27 11.29
C GLY A 974 -12.56 -26.54 10.53
N THR A 975 -13.48 -27.47 10.33
CA THR A 975 -13.25 -28.71 9.56
C THR A 975 -12.91 -28.45 8.09
N VAL A 976 -13.56 -27.47 7.46
CA VAL A 976 -13.25 -27.04 6.08
C VAL A 976 -11.84 -26.45 6.00
N ALA A 977 -11.42 -25.67 7.00
CA ALA A 977 -10.06 -25.17 7.09
C ALA A 977 -9.04 -26.30 7.28
N ALA A 978 -9.36 -27.33 8.08
CA ALA A 978 -8.53 -28.52 8.22
C ALA A 978 -8.37 -29.26 6.89
N GLY A 979 -9.48 -29.51 6.17
CA GLY A 979 -9.45 -30.16 4.86
C GLY A 979 -8.64 -29.37 3.81
N LEU A 980 -8.72 -28.04 3.83
CA LEU A 980 -7.86 -27.19 3.00
C LEU A 980 -6.38 -27.40 3.33
N LEU A 981 -6.01 -27.42 4.61
CA LEU A 981 -4.62 -27.57 5.03
C LEU A 981 -4.05 -28.95 4.72
N GLU A 982 -4.86 -30.02 4.82
CA GLU A 982 -4.49 -31.35 4.36
C GLU A 982 -4.16 -31.37 2.87
N LEU A 983 -5.00 -30.72 2.05
CA LEU A 983 -4.74 -30.57 0.62
C LEU A 983 -3.45 -29.78 0.38
N VAL A 984 -3.24 -28.67 1.10
CA VAL A 984 -2.00 -27.88 1.00
C VAL A 984 -0.77 -28.73 1.31
N PHE A 985 -0.79 -29.52 2.38
CA PHE A 985 0.34 -30.39 2.72
C PHE A 985 0.54 -31.54 1.72
N SER A 986 -0.53 -32.03 1.11
CA SER A 986 -0.45 -33.11 0.10
C SER A 986 0.14 -32.65 -1.25
N HIS A 987 -0.01 -31.36 -1.57
CA HIS A 987 0.52 -30.73 -2.78
C HIS A 987 1.85 -29.99 -2.55
N SER A 988 2.32 -29.91 -1.31
CA SER A 988 3.56 -29.23 -0.94
C SER A 988 4.77 -30.15 -1.04
N GLU A 989 5.85 -29.66 -1.66
CA GLU A 989 7.16 -30.33 -1.64
C GLU A 989 7.88 -30.19 -0.28
N VAL A 990 7.46 -29.22 0.55
CA VAL A 990 8.02 -28.98 1.88
C VAL A 990 7.64 -30.12 2.82
N GLN A 991 8.65 -30.74 3.45
CA GLN A 991 8.46 -31.75 4.48
C GLN A 991 8.16 -31.10 5.84
N TYR A 992 7.06 -31.51 6.46
CA TYR A 992 6.66 -31.06 7.80
C TYR A 992 6.63 -32.26 8.75
N SER A 993 7.11 -32.08 9.98
CA SER A 993 6.93 -33.08 11.03
C SER A 993 5.45 -33.20 11.43
N THR A 994 5.04 -34.36 11.96
CA THR A 994 3.66 -34.59 12.42
C THR A 994 3.19 -33.53 13.41
N ALA A 995 4.04 -33.18 14.39
CA ALA A 995 3.72 -32.16 15.39
C ALA A 995 3.54 -30.75 14.78
N GLN A 996 4.34 -30.39 13.77
CA GLN A 996 4.18 -29.11 13.06
C GLN A 996 2.88 -29.09 12.26
N ARG A 997 2.54 -30.18 11.56
CA ARG A 997 1.28 -30.29 10.80
C ARG A 997 0.08 -30.12 11.71
N GLU A 998 0.06 -30.82 12.85
CA GLU A 998 -1.01 -30.73 13.84
C GLU A 998 -1.16 -29.31 14.39
N LYS A 999 -0.04 -28.66 14.75
CA LYS A 999 -0.07 -27.27 15.22
C LYS A 999 -0.67 -26.30 14.18
N ILE A 1000 -0.29 -26.43 12.92
CA ILE A 1000 -0.79 -25.58 11.83
C ILE A 1000 -2.27 -25.88 11.55
N ILE A 1001 -2.69 -27.15 11.56
CA ILE A 1001 -4.10 -27.54 11.39
C ILE A 1001 -4.95 -26.97 12.51
N ASN A 1002 -4.52 -27.08 13.76
CA ASN A 1002 -5.24 -26.53 14.91
C ASN A 1002 -5.40 -25.00 14.82
N ALA A 1003 -4.35 -24.29 14.37
CA ALA A 1003 -4.45 -22.86 14.10
C ALA A 1003 -5.39 -22.56 12.92
N GLY A 1004 -5.37 -23.36 11.86
CA GLY A 1004 -6.30 -23.25 10.74
C GLY A 1004 -7.75 -23.47 11.14
N GLN A 1005 -8.03 -24.45 11.99
CA GLN A 1005 -9.37 -24.71 12.53
C GLN A 1005 -9.88 -23.51 13.35
N LYS A 1006 -9.03 -22.95 14.22
CA LYS A 1006 -9.34 -21.71 14.96
C LYS A 1006 -9.58 -20.52 14.04
N MET A 1007 -8.80 -20.38 12.97
CA MET A 1007 -9.05 -19.38 11.94
C MET A 1007 -10.41 -19.60 11.27
N GLY A 1008 -10.76 -20.85 10.94
CA GLY A 1008 -12.09 -21.20 10.43
C GLY A 1008 -13.22 -20.78 11.38
N GLN A 1009 -13.06 -21.01 12.69
CA GLN A 1009 -14.00 -20.53 13.71
C GLN A 1009 -14.12 -18.99 13.69
N ALA A 1010 -13.00 -18.27 13.57
CA ALA A 1010 -13.00 -16.80 13.44
C ALA A 1010 -13.87 -16.34 12.26
N LEU A 1011 -13.70 -16.96 11.09
CA LEU A 1011 -14.49 -16.64 9.90
C LEU A 1011 -15.98 -16.94 10.10
N GLN A 1012 -16.31 -18.00 10.85
CA GLN A 1012 -17.70 -18.36 11.15
C GLN A 1012 -18.34 -17.37 12.13
N TYR A 1013 -17.62 -16.89 13.13
CA TYR A 1013 -18.12 -15.83 14.02
C TYR A 1013 -18.43 -14.55 13.24
N VAL A 1014 -17.60 -14.17 12.26
CA VAL A 1014 -17.91 -13.05 11.36
C VAL A 1014 -19.15 -13.32 10.53
N ASN A 1015 -19.32 -14.54 10.00
CA ASN A 1015 -20.52 -14.90 9.23
C ASN A 1015 -21.78 -14.79 10.10
N ILE A 1016 -21.77 -15.34 11.31
CA ILE A 1016 -22.89 -15.29 12.25
C ILE A 1016 -23.23 -13.83 12.61
N ALA A 1017 -22.22 -13.03 12.95
CA ALA A 1017 -22.43 -11.61 13.28
C ALA A 1017 -23.00 -10.81 12.10
N ARG A 1018 -22.60 -11.15 10.87
CA ARG A 1018 -23.09 -10.50 9.64
C ARG A 1018 -24.54 -10.87 9.32
N ASP A 1019 -24.91 -12.14 9.50
CA ASP A 1019 -26.11 -12.72 8.89
C ASP A 1019 -27.28 -12.95 9.89
N ILE A 1020 -27.25 -12.39 11.10
CA ILE A 1020 -28.31 -12.55 12.14
C ILE A 1020 -29.73 -12.42 11.58
N LYS A 1021 -30.03 -11.36 10.81
CA LYS A 1021 -31.35 -11.13 10.22
C LYS A 1021 -31.77 -12.22 9.23
N ARG A 1022 -30.81 -12.76 8.48
CA ARG A 1022 -31.04 -13.83 7.51
C ARG A 1022 -31.22 -15.18 8.20
N ASP A 1023 -30.41 -15.44 9.22
CA ASP A 1023 -30.50 -16.67 10.02
C ASP A 1023 -31.83 -16.72 10.78
N ALA A 1024 -32.26 -15.60 11.36
CA ALA A 1024 -33.58 -15.44 11.97
C ALA A 1024 -34.73 -15.73 10.99
N ALA A 1025 -34.61 -15.31 9.73
CA ALA A 1025 -35.63 -15.55 8.70
C ALA A 1025 -35.84 -17.05 8.38
N ILE A 1026 -34.80 -17.86 8.56
CA ILE A 1026 -34.87 -19.34 8.45
C ILE A 1026 -35.00 -20.03 9.82
N GLN A 1027 -35.43 -19.28 10.85
CA GLN A 1027 -35.67 -19.78 12.21
C GLN A 1027 -34.43 -20.30 12.95
N ARG A 1028 -33.22 -19.85 12.57
CA ARG A 1028 -31.95 -20.21 13.23
C ARG A 1028 -31.40 -19.06 14.05
N VAL A 1029 -30.93 -19.37 15.27
CA VAL A 1029 -30.34 -18.37 16.20
C VAL A 1029 -29.04 -18.92 16.78
N TYR A 1030 -27.92 -18.51 16.18
CA TYR A 1030 -26.59 -18.96 16.62
C TYR A 1030 -26.01 -18.18 17.80
N ILE A 1031 -26.70 -17.14 18.27
CA ILE A 1031 -26.31 -16.41 19.49
C ILE A 1031 -26.57 -17.32 20.70
N PRO A 1032 -25.59 -17.55 21.58
CA PRO A 1032 -25.78 -18.34 22.78
C PRO A 1032 -26.97 -17.85 23.61
N SER A 1033 -27.88 -18.77 23.94
CA SER A 1033 -29.06 -18.46 24.77
C SER A 1033 -28.67 -17.85 26.13
N ALA A 1034 -27.51 -18.24 26.68
CA ALA A 1034 -26.95 -17.64 27.89
C ALA A 1034 -26.61 -16.16 27.72
N TRP A 1035 -26.15 -15.72 26.54
CA TRP A 1035 -25.89 -14.31 26.26
C TRP A 1035 -27.20 -13.53 26.17
N LEU A 1036 -28.19 -14.03 25.43
CA LEU A 1036 -29.50 -13.38 25.29
C LEU A 1036 -30.19 -13.13 26.65
N LYS A 1037 -30.11 -14.10 27.57
CA LYS A 1037 -30.65 -13.99 28.94
C LYS A 1037 -30.08 -12.80 29.72
N THR A 1038 -28.84 -12.37 29.46
CA THR A 1038 -28.23 -11.21 30.15
C THR A 1038 -28.94 -9.88 29.83
N LYS A 1039 -29.69 -9.83 28.72
CA LYS A 1039 -30.51 -8.69 28.31
C LYS A 1039 -32.01 -8.98 28.37
N GLY A 1040 -32.40 -10.08 29.01
CA GLY A 1040 -33.80 -10.51 29.12
C GLY A 1040 -34.42 -10.97 27.80
N LEU A 1041 -33.60 -11.30 26.79
CA LEU A 1041 -34.05 -11.78 25.49
C LEU A 1041 -34.04 -13.31 25.44
N THR A 1042 -34.94 -13.86 24.62
CA THR A 1042 -34.99 -15.27 24.24
C THR A 1042 -34.63 -15.43 22.75
N PRO A 1043 -34.22 -16.62 22.30
CA PRO A 1043 -34.01 -16.87 20.87
C PRO A 1043 -35.23 -16.55 20.00
N THR A 1044 -36.45 -16.78 20.51
CA THR A 1044 -37.70 -16.43 19.81
C THR A 1044 -37.83 -14.92 19.61
N ASP A 1045 -37.35 -14.10 20.54
CA ASP A 1045 -37.34 -12.64 20.39
C ASP A 1045 -36.40 -12.19 19.26
N VAL A 1046 -35.27 -12.88 19.06
CA VAL A 1046 -34.34 -12.65 17.94
C VAL A 1046 -35.01 -12.94 16.59
N ILE A 1047 -35.83 -13.99 16.52
CA ILE A 1047 -36.58 -14.36 15.31
C ILE A 1047 -37.65 -13.30 15.00
N ASN A 1048 -38.39 -12.88 16.02
CA ASN A 1048 -39.49 -11.93 15.85
C ASN A 1048 -39.02 -10.50 15.58
N ASN A 1049 -37.90 -10.09 16.18
CA ASN A 1049 -37.30 -8.77 16.02
C ASN A 1049 -35.78 -8.84 15.80
N PRO A 1050 -35.32 -9.28 14.61
CA PRO A 1050 -33.90 -9.44 14.32
C PRO A 1050 -33.13 -8.11 14.20
N THR A 1051 -33.83 -6.97 14.31
CA THR A 1051 -33.29 -5.61 14.28
C THR A 1051 -33.26 -4.96 15.65
N ASP A 1052 -33.52 -5.70 16.72
CA ASP A 1052 -33.48 -5.17 18.08
C ASP A 1052 -32.10 -4.56 18.40
N PRO A 1053 -32.03 -3.28 18.83
CA PRO A 1053 -30.77 -2.62 19.18
C PRO A 1053 -29.94 -3.37 20.23
N ALA A 1054 -30.56 -4.17 21.10
CA ALA A 1054 -29.86 -4.98 22.08
C ALA A 1054 -28.96 -6.06 21.43
N LEU A 1055 -29.30 -6.52 20.21
CA LEU A 1055 -28.51 -7.50 19.47
C LEU A 1055 -27.15 -6.95 19.01
N ALA A 1056 -27.00 -5.64 18.86
CA ALA A 1056 -25.73 -5.01 18.51
C ALA A 1056 -24.63 -5.30 19.55
N THR A 1057 -25.00 -5.51 20.81
CA THR A 1057 -24.05 -5.90 21.87
C THR A 1057 -23.50 -7.30 21.62
N PHE A 1058 -24.36 -8.25 21.24
CA PHE A 1058 -23.96 -9.63 20.95
C PHE A 1058 -23.25 -9.77 19.61
N GLU A 1059 -23.61 -8.96 18.61
CA GLU A 1059 -22.83 -8.80 17.37
C GLU A 1059 -21.39 -8.38 17.69
N SER A 1060 -21.22 -7.34 18.52
CA SER A 1060 -19.89 -6.87 18.91
C SER A 1060 -19.11 -7.93 19.68
N GLN A 1061 -19.76 -8.64 20.62
CA GLN A 1061 -19.16 -9.73 21.37
C GLN A 1061 -18.70 -10.87 20.45
N MET A 1062 -19.51 -11.23 19.44
CA MET A 1062 -19.16 -12.22 18.41
C MET A 1062 -17.93 -11.78 17.60
N LEU A 1063 -17.86 -10.51 17.21
CA LEU A 1063 -16.72 -9.95 16.48
C LEU A 1063 -15.44 -9.88 17.33
N VAL A 1064 -15.54 -9.62 18.63
CA VAL A 1064 -14.38 -9.72 19.55
C VAL A 1064 -13.87 -11.17 19.61
N LYS A 1065 -14.77 -12.16 19.66
CA LYS A 1065 -14.39 -13.57 19.64
C LYS A 1065 -13.71 -13.95 18.31
N ALA A 1066 -14.20 -13.43 17.19
CA ALA A 1066 -13.55 -13.57 15.89
C ALA A 1066 -12.12 -13.01 15.88
N GLU A 1067 -11.93 -11.80 16.41
CA GLU A 1067 -10.62 -11.16 16.47
C GLU A 1067 -9.63 -11.94 17.33
N ASN A 1068 -10.05 -12.42 18.51
CA ASN A 1068 -9.19 -13.23 19.38
C ASN A 1068 -8.75 -14.54 18.69
N ALA A 1069 -9.68 -15.21 18.01
CA ALA A 1069 -9.37 -16.42 17.25
C ALA A 1069 -8.41 -16.14 16.08
N TYR A 1070 -8.62 -15.03 15.37
CA TYR A 1070 -7.74 -14.54 14.30
C TYR A 1070 -6.32 -14.23 14.81
N GLN A 1071 -6.18 -13.39 15.84
CA GLN A 1071 -4.89 -12.98 16.40
C GLN A 1071 -4.07 -14.17 16.90
N SER A 1072 -4.73 -15.16 17.53
CA SER A 1072 -4.05 -16.38 17.99
C SER A 1072 -3.58 -17.32 16.88
N SER A 1073 -4.01 -17.10 15.63
CA SER A 1073 -3.84 -18.05 14.52
C SER A 1073 -3.14 -17.44 13.30
N VAL A 1074 -3.11 -16.12 13.14
CA VAL A 1074 -2.61 -15.44 11.93
C VAL A 1074 -1.13 -15.73 11.65
N GLU A 1075 -0.29 -15.82 12.68
CA GLU A 1075 1.13 -16.13 12.55
C GLU A 1075 1.39 -17.55 11.99
N ALA A 1076 0.42 -18.47 12.14
CA ALA A 1076 0.55 -19.81 11.59
C ALA A 1076 0.52 -19.82 10.05
N ILE A 1077 -0.04 -18.78 9.42
CA ILE A 1077 -0.06 -18.64 7.96
C ILE A 1077 1.37 -18.51 7.41
N ASP A 1078 2.29 -17.88 8.15
CA ASP A 1078 3.68 -17.72 7.72
C ASP A 1078 4.48 -19.03 7.74
N GLN A 1079 3.92 -20.10 8.32
CA GLN A 1079 4.50 -21.45 8.31
C GLN A 1079 4.05 -22.27 7.09
N LEU A 1080 3.08 -21.79 6.31
CA LEU A 1080 2.62 -22.44 5.07
C LEU A 1080 3.65 -22.32 3.93
N PRO A 1081 3.54 -23.13 2.87
CA PRO A 1081 4.35 -22.97 1.65
C PRO A 1081 4.16 -21.57 1.05
N LYS A 1082 5.24 -20.97 0.53
CA LYS A 1082 5.24 -19.57 0.04
C LYS A 1082 4.10 -19.27 -0.95
N ASP A 1083 3.87 -20.20 -1.89
CA ASP A 1083 2.87 -20.04 -2.95
C ASP A 1083 1.41 -20.05 -2.44
N VAL A 1084 1.20 -20.43 -1.18
CA VAL A 1084 -0.12 -20.57 -0.54
C VAL A 1084 -0.40 -19.45 0.47
N ARG A 1085 0.63 -18.80 1.02
CA ARG A 1085 0.50 -17.74 2.04
C ARG A 1085 -0.38 -16.59 1.56
N GLY A 1086 -0.04 -16.01 0.41
CA GLY A 1086 -0.78 -14.88 -0.18
C GLY A 1086 -2.26 -15.18 -0.40
N PRO A 1087 -2.63 -16.29 -1.07
CA PRO A 1087 -4.02 -16.71 -1.23
C PRO A 1087 -4.79 -16.88 0.09
N VAL A 1088 -4.17 -17.51 1.09
CA VAL A 1088 -4.80 -17.75 2.41
C VAL A 1088 -4.97 -16.44 3.17
N LYS A 1089 -3.92 -15.60 3.27
CA LYS A 1089 -4.01 -14.27 3.91
C LYS A 1089 -5.09 -13.42 3.27
N THR A 1090 -5.09 -13.32 1.94
CA THR A 1090 -6.10 -12.55 1.19
C THR A 1090 -7.53 -12.99 1.53
N THR A 1091 -7.76 -14.30 1.65
CA THR A 1091 -9.08 -14.85 1.99
C THR A 1091 -9.46 -14.49 3.42
N VAL A 1092 -8.55 -14.71 4.38
CA VAL A 1092 -8.78 -14.39 5.81
C VAL A 1092 -9.04 -12.89 5.99
N GLU A 1093 -8.14 -12.04 5.48
CA GLU A 1093 -8.25 -10.59 5.57
C GLU A 1093 -9.54 -10.06 4.93
N SER A 1094 -9.97 -10.66 3.81
CA SER A 1094 -11.24 -10.30 3.17
C SER A 1094 -12.44 -10.55 4.08
N TYR A 1095 -12.40 -11.60 4.89
CA TYR A 1095 -13.45 -11.90 5.87
C TYR A 1095 -13.34 -11.01 7.12
N MET A 1096 -12.14 -10.78 7.65
CA MET A 1096 -11.97 -9.87 8.79
C MET A 1096 -12.41 -8.45 8.45
N MET A 1097 -12.18 -8.00 7.21
CA MET A 1097 -12.69 -6.73 6.70
C MET A 1097 -14.23 -6.67 6.65
N ILE A 1098 -14.93 -7.80 6.41
CA ILE A 1098 -16.38 -7.87 6.53
C ILE A 1098 -16.79 -7.60 7.99
N GLY A 1099 -16.10 -8.20 8.96
CA GLY A 1099 -16.33 -7.95 10.38
C GLY A 1099 -16.17 -6.48 10.76
N GLN A 1100 -15.10 -5.84 10.27
CA GLN A 1100 -14.88 -4.39 10.46
C GLN A 1100 -15.99 -3.54 9.83
N MET A 1101 -16.47 -3.91 8.64
CA MET A 1101 -17.57 -3.21 7.98
C MET A 1101 -18.90 -3.38 8.72
N VAL A 1102 -19.18 -4.57 9.28
CA VAL A 1102 -20.35 -4.81 10.13
C VAL A 1102 -20.29 -3.90 11.37
N ARG A 1103 -19.13 -3.87 12.05
CA ARG A 1103 -18.91 -3.00 13.21
C ARG A 1103 -19.12 -1.52 12.87
N LYS A 1104 -18.57 -1.06 11.74
CA LYS A 1104 -18.72 0.33 11.29
C LYS A 1104 -20.16 0.68 10.95
N ALA A 1105 -20.88 -0.18 10.21
CA ALA A 1105 -22.28 0.06 9.87
C ALA A 1105 -23.16 0.27 11.11
N ARG A 1106 -22.88 -0.47 12.19
CA ARG A 1106 -23.59 -0.30 13.47
C ARG A 1106 -23.22 0.99 14.20
N GLN A 1107 -21.94 1.37 14.22
CA GLN A 1107 -21.51 2.65 14.80
C GLN A 1107 -22.18 3.84 14.08
N ASP A 1108 -22.29 3.77 12.75
CA ASP A 1108 -22.89 4.81 11.94
C ASP A 1108 -24.44 4.75 11.91
N SER A 1109 -25.07 3.84 12.67
CA SER A 1109 -26.52 3.57 12.66
C SER A 1109 -27.09 3.29 11.25
N ILE A 1110 -26.29 2.69 10.38
CA ILE A 1110 -26.66 2.36 9.00
C ILE A 1110 -27.34 0.98 9.00
N GLU A 1111 -28.55 0.92 8.43
CA GLU A 1111 -29.21 -0.36 8.19
C GLU A 1111 -28.48 -1.13 7.08
N ILE A 1112 -28.08 -2.37 7.36
CA ILE A 1112 -27.42 -3.24 6.39
C ILE A 1112 -28.50 -3.90 5.54
N GLU A 1113 -28.77 -3.35 4.35
CA GLU A 1113 -29.64 -3.99 3.36
C GLU A 1113 -28.87 -5.08 2.59
N GLY A 1114 -29.27 -6.34 2.78
CA GLY A 1114 -28.72 -7.49 2.07
C GLY A 1114 -27.35 -7.97 2.57
N LYS A 1115 -26.72 -8.89 1.81
CA LYS A 1115 -25.45 -9.49 2.21
C LYS A 1115 -24.31 -8.48 2.03
N LEU A 1116 -23.78 -7.97 3.14
CA LEU A 1116 -22.63 -7.07 3.14
C LEU A 1116 -21.42 -7.73 2.44
N LYS A 1117 -20.91 -7.08 1.39
CA LYS A 1117 -19.76 -7.55 0.61
C LYS A 1117 -18.69 -6.46 0.55
N VAL A 1118 -17.43 -6.85 0.76
CA VAL A 1118 -16.28 -5.99 0.46
C VAL A 1118 -16.29 -5.68 -1.05
N PRO A 1119 -16.23 -4.40 -1.47
CA PRO A 1119 -16.16 -4.02 -2.88
C PRO A 1119 -15.03 -4.72 -3.62
N LEU A 1120 -15.25 -5.10 -4.89
CA LEU A 1120 -14.29 -5.85 -5.69
C LEU A 1120 -12.91 -5.16 -5.74
N TRP A 1121 -12.86 -3.84 -5.89
CA TRP A 1121 -11.59 -3.09 -5.94
C TRP A 1121 -10.81 -3.16 -4.61
N ARG A 1122 -11.50 -3.18 -3.45
CA ARG A 1122 -10.84 -3.33 -2.14
C ARG A 1122 -10.28 -4.73 -1.98
N ARG A 1123 -11.03 -5.76 -2.40
CA ARG A 1123 -10.55 -7.14 -2.43
C ARG A 1123 -9.33 -7.30 -3.35
N LEU A 1124 -9.38 -6.71 -4.55
CA LEU A 1124 -8.26 -6.76 -5.49
C LEU A 1124 -7.03 -6.02 -4.96
N ARG A 1125 -7.20 -4.87 -4.31
CA ARG A 1125 -6.09 -4.14 -3.67
C ARG A 1125 -5.47 -4.93 -2.52
N LEU A 1126 -6.30 -5.51 -1.67
CA LEU A 1126 -5.86 -6.37 -0.57
C LEU A 1126 -5.12 -7.61 -1.11
N ALA A 1127 -5.70 -8.29 -2.11
CA ALA A 1127 -5.07 -9.42 -2.77
C ALA A 1127 -3.72 -9.04 -3.40
N TRP A 1128 -3.66 -7.89 -4.08
CA TRP A 1128 -2.43 -7.39 -4.67
C TRP A 1128 -1.36 -7.15 -3.59
N TRP A 1129 -1.75 -6.54 -2.46
CA TRP A 1129 -0.85 -6.27 -1.34
C TRP A 1129 -0.33 -7.55 -0.67
N GLU A 1130 -1.22 -8.45 -0.29
CA GLU A 1130 -0.87 -9.71 0.39
C GLU A 1130 -0.04 -10.64 -0.50
N MET A 1131 -0.35 -10.69 -1.80
CA MET A 1131 0.45 -11.44 -2.76
C MET A 1131 1.82 -10.80 -2.95
N TYR A 1132 1.91 -9.47 -2.99
CA TYR A 1132 3.16 -8.75 -3.17
C TYR A 1132 4.08 -8.89 -1.96
N ALA A 1133 3.56 -8.78 -0.74
CA ALA A 1133 4.34 -8.89 0.50
C ALA A 1133 5.00 -10.28 0.68
N ASN A 1134 4.53 -11.30 -0.04
CA ASN A 1134 5.07 -12.66 -0.02
C ASN A 1134 6.12 -12.94 -1.12
N HIS A 1135 6.23 -12.07 -2.15
CA HIS A 1135 7.30 -12.09 -3.15
C HIS A 1135 8.55 -11.39 -2.63
#